data_AF-A0A7W0RU59-F1
#
_entry.id   AF-A0A7W0RU59-F1
#
_cell.length_a   1.000
_cell.length_b   1.000
_cell.length_c   1.000
_cell.angle_alpha   90.00
_cell.angle_beta   90.00
_cell.angle_gamma   90.00
#
_symmetry.space_group_name_H-M   'P 1'
#
loop_
_entity.id
_entity.type
_entity.pdbx_description
1 polymer ?
#
loop_
_entity_poly.entity_id
_entity_poly.type
_entity_poly.pdbx_seq_one_letter_code
_entity_poly.pdbx_strand_id
1 'polypeptide(L)'
;GFTSYAETVSVYGSEGAFIDGDDTPWSKAFLAAAYASRGVKMRARRSPGNQAHVTNAKDDPLQLAADAAIAVGLGFDEIETTQRVARNAWSNALACAVGAAVGRWGTLFQCSSEEAEELAIAMAGFTSYAETVSVYGSEGAFIDGDDTPWSKAFLAAAYASRGVKMRATSGAGSELLMGFHQSQSLLYLEARCLCLQRAMGVQGTQNGGIDGAPVTMSIQGGARELMAENLIAVWLDLECASGNDARPTESEIRVGAKIMPYLLAGSDLICSGFGSILKYDNSFNPSLLNGEELEDYLVLQRDFEADGGLTPIGEDKAMALRQRALDAIAAVLTELDLARPTPAMLASVAVASGSNDTDSFTPGEASRISEKIQARGVTVVDVIRALATRGFREEAENLLALVRLRLSGDYLQTSALIRDGRVLSAVNDPNDYRGPGTGYRVDAARREELGAIRDTIGEREVLRNQAMFRTAETRRAQYRALGPAHAPSGAREVVIGISPAFGTQLYKTLAGEGVSDMLRAVIVGVRGAGVTPRVVRMRHTADTSFLGLSAATISGSHIGIGLQAKGTAVIHRAGRRPHHNLELFSNAPITTLDHYRRLGANAAAYAKGEEPEPIVVPTRGEAMGARYHAEVALIYAIEVALCAEGAEPEEIAVDFTEPA
;
A
#
# COMPACT_ATOMS: atom_id res chain seq x y z
N GLY A 1 -0.27 1.75 46.15
CA GLY A 1 -1.62 1.28 45.79
C GLY A 1 -1.86 1.63 44.35
N PHE A 2 -1.62 0.67 43.45
CA PHE A 2 -1.94 0.74 42.04
C PHE A 2 -2.45 -0.65 41.66
N THR A 3 -3.73 -0.71 41.34
CA THR A 3 -4.50 -1.82 40.77
C THR A 3 -5.49 -1.11 39.83
N SER A 4 -5.80 -1.51 38.61
CA SER A 4 -5.33 -2.53 37.67
C SER A 4 -6.31 -2.37 36.50
N TYR A 5 -5.92 -1.77 35.37
CA TYR A 5 -6.71 -1.80 34.14
C TYR A 5 -6.12 -2.90 33.26
N ALA A 6 -6.70 -4.09 33.38
CA ALA A 6 -6.43 -5.23 32.53
C ALA A 6 -7.72 -6.05 32.46
N GLU A 7 -8.68 -5.61 31.64
CA GLU A 7 -9.77 -6.47 31.22
C GLU A 7 -9.32 -7.27 30.01
N THR A 8 -8.87 -8.49 30.33
CA THR A 8 -8.62 -9.59 29.41
C THR A 8 -9.93 -9.97 28.71
N VAL A 9 -10.00 -9.79 27.40
CA VAL A 9 -11.12 -10.28 26.57
C VAL A 9 -11.01 -11.80 26.47
N SER A 10 -11.79 -12.50 27.30
CA SER A 10 -12.06 -13.94 27.21
C SER A 10 -13.35 -14.13 26.41
N VAL A 11 -13.24 -14.62 25.17
CA VAL A 11 -14.41 -15.07 24.38
C VAL A 11 -14.33 -16.59 24.23
N TYR A 12 -14.96 -17.29 25.18
CA TYR A 12 -15.45 -18.65 25.02
C TYR A 12 -16.91 -18.66 25.47
N GLY A 13 -17.83 -19.11 24.62
CA GLY A 13 -19.16 -19.52 25.10
C GLY A 13 -20.36 -19.38 24.15
N SER A 14 -20.72 -20.52 23.54
CA SER A 14 -22.07 -20.95 23.13
C SER A 14 -22.77 -20.36 21.89
N GLU A 15 -23.11 -21.28 20.98
CA GLU A 15 -23.80 -21.11 19.68
C GLU A 15 -25.30 -20.75 19.77
N GLY A 16 -25.79 -20.19 20.88
CA GLY A 16 -27.24 -20.09 21.14
C GLY A 16 -27.81 -18.70 21.46
N ALA A 17 -27.01 -17.66 21.64
CA ALA A 17 -27.47 -16.43 22.32
C ALA A 17 -27.86 -15.23 21.42
N PHE A 18 -27.89 -15.37 20.09
CA PHE A 18 -28.01 -14.21 19.18
C PHE A 18 -29.33 -14.14 18.39
N ILE A 19 -30.37 -14.89 18.75
CA ILE A 19 -31.66 -14.90 18.02
C ILE A 19 -32.69 -13.91 18.59
N ASP A 20 -32.49 -13.34 19.78
CA ASP A 20 -33.40 -12.31 20.30
C ASP A 20 -32.91 -10.89 19.97
N GLY A 21 -33.83 -10.10 19.41
CA GLY A 21 -33.60 -8.78 18.83
C GLY A 21 -33.28 -7.67 19.82
N ASP A 22 -32.11 -7.75 20.46
CA ASP A 22 -31.60 -6.68 21.32
C ASP A 22 -30.76 -5.66 20.53
N ASP A 23 -31.41 -4.52 20.28
CA ASP A 23 -30.89 -3.35 19.56
C ASP A 23 -29.97 -2.49 20.46
N THR A 24 -28.99 -3.13 21.12
CA THR A 24 -28.03 -2.42 21.98
C THR A 24 -26.89 -1.78 21.15
N PRO A 25 -26.30 -0.64 21.60
CA PRO A 25 -25.18 0.02 20.89
C PRO A 25 -23.97 -0.90 20.64
N TRP A 26 -23.84 -1.95 21.46
CA TRP A 26 -22.76 -2.94 21.38
C TRP A 26 -22.94 -3.98 20.26
N SER A 27 -24.17 -4.22 19.77
CA SER A 27 -24.40 -5.12 18.62
C SER A 27 -23.96 -4.51 17.28
N LYS A 28 -23.80 -3.18 17.23
CA LYS A 28 -23.45 -2.43 16.00
C LYS A 28 -21.94 -2.33 15.74
N ALA A 29 -21.12 -2.37 16.79
CA ALA A 29 -19.64 -2.46 16.67
C ALA A 29 -19.15 -3.88 16.31
N PHE A 30 -20.03 -4.88 16.38
CA PHE A 30 -19.70 -6.29 16.19
C PHE A 30 -19.62 -6.72 14.73
N LEU A 31 -19.98 -5.88 13.75
CA LEU A 31 -20.15 -6.34 12.36
C LEU A 31 -18.88 -6.37 11.51
N ALA A 32 -17.90 -5.49 11.74
CA ALA A 32 -16.57 -5.67 11.15
C ALA A 32 -15.90 -6.94 11.72
N ALA A 33 -16.08 -7.20 13.01
CA ALA A 33 -15.66 -8.46 13.65
C ALA A 33 -16.53 -9.67 13.23
N ALA A 34 -17.80 -9.48 12.88
CA ALA A 34 -18.69 -10.54 12.40
C ALA A 34 -18.44 -10.87 10.92
N TYR A 35 -18.18 -9.88 10.08
CA TYR A 35 -17.69 -10.10 8.72
C TYR A 35 -16.28 -10.67 8.76
N ALA A 36 -15.39 -10.20 9.62
CA ALA A 36 -14.08 -10.83 9.81
C ALA A 36 -14.21 -12.28 10.31
N SER A 37 -15.05 -12.57 11.29
CA SER A 37 -15.18 -13.94 11.83
C SER A 37 -16.00 -14.89 10.95
N ARG A 38 -17.02 -14.39 10.24
CA ARG A 38 -17.87 -15.20 9.36
C ARG A 38 -17.38 -15.20 7.92
N GLY A 39 -16.91 -14.10 7.37
CA GLY A 39 -16.29 -14.01 6.05
C GLY A 39 -15.06 -14.90 5.94
N VAL A 40 -14.17 -14.89 6.94
CA VAL A 40 -13.03 -15.84 7.01
C VAL A 40 -13.49 -17.29 6.97
N LYS A 41 -14.66 -17.62 7.54
CA LYS A 41 -15.18 -18.99 7.57
C LYS A 41 -15.93 -19.38 6.30
N MET A 42 -16.70 -18.46 5.75
CA MET A 42 -17.69 -18.75 4.71
C MET A 42 -17.13 -18.55 3.31
N ARG A 43 -16.01 -17.82 3.12
CA ARG A 43 -15.32 -17.74 1.82
C ARG A 43 -15.09 -19.16 1.27
N ALA A 44 -15.32 -19.35 -0.02
CA ALA A 44 -15.27 -20.68 -0.62
C ALA A 44 -13.83 -21.20 -0.79
N ARG A 45 -12.93 -20.38 -1.37
CA ARG A 45 -11.49 -20.73 -1.48
C ARG A 45 -10.73 -20.37 -0.21
N ARG A 46 -9.79 -21.24 0.20
CA ARG A 46 -8.97 -21.03 1.39
C ARG A 46 -8.08 -19.81 1.23
N SER A 47 -7.31 -19.72 0.16
CA SER A 47 -6.46 -18.56 -0.08
C SER A 47 -7.30 -17.37 -0.57
N PRO A 48 -7.05 -16.11 -0.12
CA PRO A 48 -7.68 -14.94 -0.71
C PRO A 48 -7.06 -14.61 -2.08
N GLY A 49 -7.72 -13.75 -2.85
CA GLY A 49 -7.25 -13.24 -4.15
C GLY A 49 -7.62 -11.78 -4.33
N ASN A 50 -7.22 -11.20 -5.45
CA ASN A 50 -7.52 -9.81 -5.76
C ASN A 50 -7.62 -9.58 -7.28
N GLN A 51 -8.49 -8.65 -7.67
CA GLN A 51 -8.71 -8.25 -9.06
C GLN A 51 -8.43 -6.76 -9.26
N ALA A 52 -7.90 -6.41 -10.43
CA ALA A 52 -7.62 -5.03 -10.80
C ALA A 52 -8.38 -4.56 -12.04
N HIS A 53 -8.79 -3.29 -12.03
CA HIS A 53 -9.06 -2.56 -13.26
C HIS A 53 -7.75 -2.11 -13.91
N VAL A 54 -7.69 -2.27 -15.23
CA VAL A 54 -6.64 -1.82 -16.12
C VAL A 54 -7.29 -1.13 -17.30
N THR A 55 -7.40 0.20 -17.25
CA THR A 55 -7.99 1.01 -18.31
C THR A 55 -7.19 2.30 -18.48
N ASN A 56 -7.47 3.07 -19.53
CA ASN A 56 -6.94 4.42 -19.64
C ASN A 56 -7.91 5.35 -20.38
N ALA A 57 -7.75 6.66 -20.21
CA ALA A 57 -8.69 7.64 -20.76
C ALA A 57 -8.76 7.70 -22.29
N LYS A 58 -7.75 7.15 -22.98
CA LYS A 58 -7.62 7.20 -24.43
C LYS A 58 -8.03 5.90 -25.11
N ASP A 59 -8.36 4.86 -24.33
CA ASP A 59 -8.44 3.48 -24.81
C ASP A 59 -7.17 3.07 -25.60
N ASP A 60 -6.00 3.59 -25.18
CA ASP A 60 -4.73 3.35 -25.86
C ASP A 60 -4.25 1.91 -25.57
N PRO A 61 -4.14 1.04 -26.60
CA PRO A 61 -3.70 -0.34 -26.41
C PRO A 61 -2.24 -0.46 -25.94
N LEU A 62 -1.37 0.54 -26.18
CA LEU A 62 0.01 0.48 -25.69
C LEU A 62 0.06 0.66 -24.18
N GLN A 63 -0.61 1.69 -23.67
CA GLN A 63 -0.70 1.94 -22.23
C GLN A 63 -1.40 0.79 -21.51
N LEU A 64 -2.51 0.30 -22.07
CA LEU A 64 -3.28 -0.79 -21.47
C LEU A 64 -2.44 -2.06 -21.30
N ALA A 65 -1.67 -2.46 -22.32
CA ALA A 65 -0.78 -3.61 -22.22
C ALA A 65 0.33 -3.40 -21.15
N ALA A 66 0.89 -2.20 -21.06
CA ALA A 66 1.93 -1.86 -20.07
C ALA A 66 1.38 -1.89 -18.63
N ASP A 67 0.20 -1.31 -18.42
CA ASP A 67 -0.47 -1.27 -17.11
C ASP A 67 -0.94 -2.67 -16.68
N ALA A 68 -1.43 -3.49 -17.63
CA ALA A 68 -1.78 -4.89 -17.36
C ALA A 68 -0.59 -5.70 -16.86
N ALA A 69 0.59 -5.56 -17.48
CA ALA A 69 1.79 -6.25 -17.03
C ALA A 69 2.27 -5.81 -15.63
N ILE A 70 2.06 -4.54 -15.26
CA ILE A 70 2.30 -4.08 -13.89
C ILE A 70 1.32 -4.73 -12.91
N ALA A 71 0.03 -4.74 -13.22
CA ALA A 71 -0.99 -5.38 -12.38
C ALA A 71 -0.65 -6.88 -12.16
N VAL A 72 -0.30 -7.59 -13.23
CA VAL A 72 0.16 -8.98 -13.18
C VAL A 72 1.39 -9.14 -12.29
N GLY A 73 2.38 -8.24 -12.44
CA GLY A 73 3.61 -8.24 -11.65
C GLY A 73 3.41 -7.97 -10.16
N LEU A 74 2.40 -7.17 -9.80
CA LEU A 74 1.98 -6.88 -8.42
C LEU A 74 1.22 -8.04 -7.77
N GLY A 75 0.69 -8.98 -8.55
CA GLY A 75 0.07 -10.19 -8.03
C GLY A 75 -1.44 -10.31 -8.22
N PHE A 76 -2.09 -9.38 -8.94
CA PHE A 76 -3.51 -9.48 -9.26
C PHE A 76 -3.85 -10.77 -10.03
N ASP A 77 -4.70 -11.61 -9.45
CA ASP A 77 -5.07 -12.91 -10.01
C ASP A 77 -6.04 -12.76 -11.19
N GLU A 78 -6.84 -11.69 -11.18
CA GLU A 78 -7.71 -11.30 -12.28
C GLU A 78 -7.49 -9.82 -12.63
N ILE A 79 -7.62 -9.49 -13.90
CA ILE A 79 -7.60 -8.11 -14.38
C ILE A 79 -8.76 -7.85 -15.34
N GLU A 80 -9.25 -6.63 -15.36
CA GLU A 80 -10.42 -6.23 -16.10
C GLU A 80 -10.16 -4.91 -16.82
N THR A 81 -10.52 -4.86 -18.10
CA THR A 81 -10.60 -3.61 -18.83
C THR A 81 -12.04 -3.33 -19.23
N THR A 82 -12.34 -2.07 -19.51
CA THR A 82 -13.47 -1.64 -20.34
C THR A 82 -13.00 -0.52 -21.27
N GLN A 83 -13.92 0.15 -21.93
CA GLN A 83 -13.65 1.16 -22.95
C GLN A 83 -14.50 2.41 -22.72
N ARG A 84 -13.94 3.59 -22.98
CA ARG A 84 -14.72 4.85 -23.02
C ARG A 84 -15.48 5.01 -24.34
N VAL A 85 -14.91 4.46 -25.40
CA VAL A 85 -15.55 4.41 -26.72
C VAL A 85 -15.87 2.96 -27.03
N ALA A 86 -17.15 2.59 -27.11
CA ALA A 86 -17.59 1.20 -27.31
C ALA A 86 -16.88 0.46 -28.46
N ARG A 87 -16.56 1.16 -29.56
CA ARG A 87 -15.82 0.62 -30.72
C ARG A 87 -14.38 0.20 -30.40
N ASN A 88 -13.85 0.49 -29.21
CA ASN A 88 -12.48 0.15 -28.80
C ASN A 88 -12.42 -1.17 -28.02
N ALA A 89 -13.53 -1.87 -27.81
CA ALA A 89 -13.57 -3.11 -27.01
C ALA A 89 -12.56 -4.17 -27.50
N TRP A 90 -12.47 -4.43 -28.82
CA TRP A 90 -11.55 -5.44 -29.35
C TRP A 90 -10.08 -5.05 -29.24
N SER A 91 -9.72 -3.77 -29.41
CA SER A 91 -8.35 -3.31 -29.17
C SER A 91 -7.97 -3.40 -27.70
N ASN A 92 -8.89 -3.07 -26.79
CA ASN A 92 -8.66 -3.12 -25.36
C ASN A 92 -8.51 -4.58 -24.89
N ALA A 93 -9.39 -5.47 -25.33
CA ALA A 93 -9.31 -6.91 -25.04
C ALA A 93 -8.00 -7.52 -25.56
N LEU A 94 -7.58 -7.19 -26.80
CA LEU A 94 -6.29 -7.60 -27.35
C LEU A 94 -5.12 -7.13 -26.48
N ALA A 95 -5.09 -5.85 -26.13
CA ALA A 95 -4.02 -5.27 -25.33
C ALA A 95 -3.95 -5.88 -23.93
N CYS A 96 -5.11 -6.11 -23.31
CA CYS A 96 -5.22 -6.73 -22.00
C CYS A 96 -4.70 -8.17 -22.05
N ALA A 97 -5.10 -8.95 -23.08
CA ALA A 97 -4.62 -10.32 -23.28
C ALA A 97 -3.10 -10.41 -23.45
N VAL A 98 -2.51 -9.49 -24.22
CA VAL A 98 -1.05 -9.45 -24.43
C VAL A 98 -0.32 -9.02 -23.16
N GLY A 99 -0.80 -7.97 -22.48
CA GLY A 99 -0.22 -7.50 -21.22
C GLY A 99 -0.34 -8.53 -20.09
N ALA A 100 -1.47 -9.22 -19.98
CA ALA A 100 -1.72 -10.31 -19.04
C ALA A 100 -0.75 -11.48 -19.20
N ALA A 101 -0.25 -11.70 -20.42
CA ALA A 101 0.68 -12.77 -20.73
C ALA A 101 2.14 -12.44 -20.32
N VAL A 102 2.43 -11.21 -19.90
CA VAL A 102 3.77 -10.74 -19.51
C VAL A 102 3.97 -10.88 -18.00
N GLY A 103 5.14 -11.37 -17.59
CA GLY A 103 5.58 -11.39 -16.18
C GLY A 103 5.23 -12.67 -15.43
N ARG A 104 3.98 -13.14 -15.49
CA ARG A 104 3.60 -14.48 -15.01
C ARG A 104 2.45 -15.05 -15.84
N TRP A 105 2.44 -16.37 -16.00
CA TRP A 105 1.29 -17.07 -16.57
C TRP A 105 0.25 -17.32 -15.46
N GLY A 106 -1.04 -17.18 -15.77
CA GLY A 106 -2.14 -17.52 -14.86
C GLY A 106 -3.07 -16.37 -14.48
N THR A 107 -2.68 -15.12 -14.64
CA THR A 107 -3.62 -14.00 -14.43
C THR A 107 -4.76 -14.10 -15.45
N LEU A 108 -6.00 -14.15 -14.95
CA LEU A 108 -7.19 -14.12 -15.78
C LEU A 108 -7.47 -12.69 -16.22
N PHE A 109 -8.01 -12.50 -17.41
CA PHE A 109 -8.31 -11.19 -17.96
C PHE A 109 -9.68 -11.15 -18.64
N GLN A 110 -10.40 -10.05 -18.48
CA GLN A 110 -11.70 -9.79 -19.12
C GLN A 110 -11.78 -8.41 -19.77
N CYS A 111 -12.82 -8.20 -20.58
CA CYS A 111 -13.12 -6.93 -21.24
C CYS A 111 -14.63 -6.66 -21.17
N SER A 112 -15.03 -5.90 -20.16
CA SER A 112 -16.43 -5.65 -19.83
C SER A 112 -17.08 -4.73 -20.85
N SER A 113 -18.12 -5.23 -21.52
CA SER A 113 -18.79 -4.57 -22.64
C SER A 113 -20.28 -4.91 -22.65
N GLU A 114 -20.98 -4.55 -23.73
CA GLU A 114 -22.30 -5.12 -24.01
C GLU A 114 -22.20 -6.64 -24.13
N GLU A 115 -23.19 -7.34 -23.61
CA GLU A 115 -23.16 -8.77 -23.29
C GLU A 115 -22.92 -9.68 -24.51
N ALA A 116 -23.53 -9.36 -25.66
CA ALA A 116 -23.31 -10.11 -26.90
C ALA A 116 -21.92 -9.84 -27.49
N GLU A 117 -21.47 -8.59 -27.47
CA GLU A 117 -20.12 -8.19 -27.90
C GLU A 117 -19.04 -8.85 -27.01
N GLU A 118 -19.22 -8.85 -25.69
CA GLU A 118 -18.30 -9.49 -24.74
C GLU A 118 -18.21 -11.00 -24.97
N LEU A 119 -19.34 -11.67 -25.20
CA LEU A 119 -19.36 -13.09 -25.57
C LEU A 119 -18.62 -13.32 -26.90
N ALA A 120 -18.77 -12.43 -27.89
CA ALA A 120 -18.06 -12.54 -29.16
C ALA A 120 -16.53 -12.41 -28.99
N ILE A 121 -16.08 -11.44 -28.18
CA ILE A 121 -14.68 -11.26 -27.79
C ILE A 121 -14.16 -12.53 -27.10
N ALA A 122 -14.93 -13.10 -26.16
CA ALA A 122 -14.60 -14.33 -25.48
C ALA A 122 -14.51 -15.53 -26.43
N MET A 123 -15.44 -15.66 -27.38
CA MET A 123 -15.42 -16.71 -28.42
C MET A 123 -14.21 -16.62 -29.34
N ALA A 124 -13.73 -15.39 -29.64
CA ALA A 124 -12.49 -15.16 -30.38
C ALA A 124 -11.22 -15.42 -29.55
N GLY A 125 -11.37 -15.57 -28.23
CA GLY A 125 -10.29 -15.92 -27.30
C GLY A 125 -9.59 -14.73 -26.64
N PHE A 126 -10.10 -13.50 -26.83
CA PHE A 126 -9.46 -12.27 -26.32
C PHE A 126 -9.79 -11.94 -24.86
N THR A 127 -10.51 -12.80 -24.17
CA THR A 127 -10.70 -12.77 -22.70
C THR A 127 -10.56 -14.19 -22.16
N SER A 128 -10.09 -14.38 -20.92
CA SER A 128 -10.09 -15.70 -20.29
C SER A 128 -11.36 -15.98 -19.47
N TYR A 129 -12.06 -14.92 -19.04
CA TYR A 129 -13.31 -14.99 -18.28
C TYR A 129 -14.23 -13.79 -18.60
N ALA A 130 -15.44 -13.80 -18.03
CA ALA A 130 -16.39 -12.68 -18.02
C ALA A 130 -17.03 -12.53 -16.63
N GLU A 131 -17.31 -11.32 -16.17
CA GLU A 131 -17.89 -11.05 -14.85
C GLU A 131 -19.10 -10.14 -14.92
N THR A 132 -19.09 -9.11 -15.75
CA THR A 132 -20.14 -8.09 -15.85
C THR A 132 -21.45 -8.58 -16.47
N VAL A 133 -21.72 -9.89 -16.38
CA VAL A 133 -22.97 -10.54 -16.75
C VAL A 133 -24.05 -10.18 -15.74
N SER A 134 -24.68 -9.03 -15.95
CA SER A 134 -25.42 -8.31 -14.91
C SER A 134 -26.79 -8.95 -14.59
N VAL A 135 -27.20 -9.00 -13.32
CA VAL A 135 -28.55 -9.42 -12.91
C VAL A 135 -29.18 -8.41 -11.96
N TYR A 136 -30.51 -8.32 -11.98
CA TYR A 136 -31.24 -7.29 -11.24
C TYR A 136 -32.37 -7.85 -10.36
N GLY A 137 -32.67 -7.16 -9.28
CA GLY A 137 -33.61 -7.58 -8.25
C GLY A 137 -35.07 -7.25 -8.58
N SER A 138 -35.33 -6.53 -9.68
CA SER A 138 -36.68 -6.22 -10.17
C SER A 138 -36.80 -6.43 -11.68
N GLU A 139 -38.01 -6.78 -12.14
CA GLU A 139 -38.25 -7.01 -13.57
C GLU A 139 -38.07 -5.73 -14.40
N GLY A 140 -38.42 -4.57 -13.84
CA GLY A 140 -38.21 -3.29 -14.52
C GLY A 140 -36.74 -3.00 -14.77
N ALA A 141 -35.89 -3.24 -13.77
CA ALA A 141 -34.44 -3.12 -13.93
C ALA A 141 -33.87 -4.15 -14.91
N PHE A 142 -34.37 -5.40 -14.88
CA PHE A 142 -33.98 -6.42 -15.84
C PHE A 142 -34.23 -6.01 -17.30
N ILE A 143 -35.45 -5.53 -17.59
CA ILE A 143 -35.83 -5.10 -18.94
C ILE A 143 -34.99 -3.90 -19.39
N ASP A 144 -34.73 -2.93 -18.51
CA ASP A 144 -33.91 -1.75 -18.83
C ASP A 144 -32.42 -2.09 -18.98
N GLY A 145 -31.97 -3.15 -18.30
CA GLY A 145 -30.68 -3.80 -18.53
C GLY A 145 -30.63 -4.74 -19.76
N ASP A 146 -31.65 -4.67 -20.63
CA ASP A 146 -31.81 -5.44 -21.88
C ASP A 146 -31.80 -6.97 -21.71
N ASP A 147 -32.30 -7.46 -20.57
CA ASP A 147 -32.23 -8.88 -20.27
C ASP A 147 -33.41 -9.40 -19.44
N THR A 148 -33.44 -10.72 -19.29
CA THR A 148 -34.37 -11.46 -18.44
C THR A 148 -33.58 -12.48 -17.63
N PRO A 149 -34.16 -13.03 -16.55
CA PRO A 149 -33.55 -14.16 -15.84
C PRO A 149 -33.18 -15.34 -16.76
N TRP A 150 -33.97 -15.60 -17.81
CA TRP A 150 -33.71 -16.70 -18.75
C TRP A 150 -32.62 -16.39 -19.77
N SER A 151 -32.57 -15.17 -20.31
CA SER A 151 -31.50 -14.79 -21.24
C SER A 151 -30.15 -14.78 -20.53
N LYS A 152 -30.07 -14.29 -19.27
CA LYS A 152 -28.85 -14.41 -18.45
C LYS A 152 -28.47 -15.84 -18.13
N ALA A 153 -29.44 -16.70 -17.78
CA ALA A 153 -29.17 -18.12 -17.56
C ALA A 153 -28.61 -18.80 -18.83
N PHE A 154 -29.18 -18.46 -19.99
CA PHE A 154 -28.70 -18.96 -21.28
C PHE A 154 -27.30 -18.43 -21.61
N LEU A 155 -27.03 -17.15 -21.33
CA LEU A 155 -25.72 -16.53 -21.55
C LEU A 155 -24.64 -17.17 -20.66
N ALA A 156 -24.94 -17.42 -19.37
CA ALA A 156 -24.05 -18.16 -18.48
C ALA A 156 -23.72 -19.56 -19.05
N ALA A 157 -24.73 -20.29 -19.54
CA ALA A 157 -24.52 -21.56 -20.21
C ALA A 157 -23.73 -21.43 -21.52
N ALA A 158 -23.88 -20.31 -22.25
CA ALA A 158 -23.12 -20.03 -23.46
C ALA A 158 -21.62 -19.87 -23.16
N TYR A 159 -21.24 -19.10 -22.14
CA TYR A 159 -19.85 -19.01 -21.68
C TYR A 159 -19.30 -20.38 -21.26
N ALA A 160 -20.03 -21.10 -20.39
CA ALA A 160 -19.61 -22.43 -19.92
C ALA A 160 -19.45 -23.44 -21.07
N SER A 161 -20.33 -23.40 -22.08
CA SER A 161 -20.24 -24.29 -23.25
C SER A 161 -19.01 -24.03 -24.13
N ARG A 162 -18.37 -22.85 -23.99
CA ARG A 162 -17.11 -22.50 -24.65
C ARG A 162 -15.91 -22.68 -23.71
N GLY A 163 -16.15 -23.28 -22.54
CA GLY A 163 -15.16 -23.44 -21.50
C GLY A 163 -14.68 -22.11 -20.96
N VAL A 164 -15.48 -21.05 -20.97
CA VAL A 164 -15.08 -19.74 -20.46
C VAL A 164 -15.60 -19.58 -19.03
N LYS A 165 -14.70 -19.33 -18.07
CA LYS A 165 -15.09 -19.00 -16.68
C LYS A 165 -15.97 -17.76 -16.74
N MET A 166 -17.05 -17.76 -15.98
CA MET A 166 -17.80 -16.54 -15.78
C MET A 166 -18.36 -16.45 -14.38
N ARG A 167 -18.72 -15.23 -13.99
CA ARG A 167 -19.59 -14.95 -12.86
C ARG A 167 -20.62 -13.91 -13.30
N ALA A 168 -21.66 -13.74 -12.49
CA ALA A 168 -22.63 -12.68 -12.71
C ALA A 168 -22.31 -11.47 -11.82
N THR A 169 -22.79 -10.29 -12.19
CA THR A 169 -22.65 -9.07 -11.38
C THR A 169 -24.00 -8.61 -10.87
N SER A 170 -24.06 -8.28 -9.58
CA SER A 170 -25.17 -7.58 -8.95
C SER A 170 -24.63 -6.57 -7.92
N GLY A 171 -25.51 -5.86 -7.23
CA GLY A 171 -25.08 -4.93 -6.21
C GLY A 171 -26.21 -4.09 -5.67
N ALA A 172 -26.22 -3.89 -4.35
CA ALA A 172 -27.16 -2.99 -3.70
C ALA A 172 -27.06 -1.58 -4.29
N GLY A 173 -28.21 -1.03 -4.68
CA GLY A 173 -28.33 0.33 -5.20
C GLY A 173 -28.63 0.39 -6.69
N SER A 174 -28.43 -0.71 -7.45
CA SER A 174 -28.68 -0.74 -8.89
C SER A 174 -30.13 -0.39 -9.24
N GLU A 175 -31.12 -1.03 -8.64
CA GLU A 175 -32.53 -0.77 -8.95
C GLU A 175 -32.99 0.62 -8.47
N LEU A 176 -32.32 1.18 -7.45
CA LEU A 176 -32.57 2.54 -7.01
C LEU A 176 -32.02 3.55 -8.03
N LEU A 177 -30.81 3.32 -8.56
CA LEU A 177 -30.22 4.14 -9.62
C LEU A 177 -31.01 4.07 -10.93
N MET A 178 -31.52 2.89 -11.27
CA MET A 178 -32.33 2.67 -12.48
C MET A 178 -33.80 3.10 -12.29
N GLY A 179 -34.24 3.43 -11.07
CA GLY A 179 -35.60 3.89 -10.79
C GLY A 179 -36.66 2.79 -10.65
N PHE A 180 -36.26 1.52 -10.60
CA PHE A 180 -37.15 0.35 -10.51
C PHE A 180 -37.10 -0.38 -9.15
N HIS A 181 -36.94 0.38 -8.05
CA HIS A 181 -36.71 -0.17 -6.70
C HIS A 181 -37.96 -0.79 -6.01
N GLN A 182 -39.17 -0.62 -6.58
CA GLN A 182 -40.42 -1.24 -6.07
C GLN A 182 -40.70 -1.01 -4.56
N SER A 183 -40.22 0.10 -4.00
CA SER A 183 -40.29 0.41 -2.56
C SER A 183 -39.70 -0.67 -1.63
N GLN A 184 -38.74 -1.46 -2.13
CA GLN A 184 -38.02 -2.45 -1.34
C GLN A 184 -36.70 -1.90 -0.81
N SER A 185 -36.13 -2.58 0.20
CA SER A 185 -34.77 -2.27 0.65
C SER A 185 -33.72 -2.74 -0.36
N LEU A 186 -32.56 -2.07 -0.37
CA LEU A 186 -31.46 -2.41 -1.28
C LEU A 186 -30.99 -3.86 -1.06
N LEU A 187 -30.78 -4.24 0.20
CA LEU A 187 -30.37 -5.60 0.56
C LEU A 187 -31.40 -6.68 0.16
N TYR A 188 -32.71 -6.38 0.18
CA TYR A 188 -33.72 -7.34 -0.27
C TYR A 188 -33.64 -7.59 -1.77
N LEU A 189 -33.50 -6.52 -2.57
CA LEU A 189 -33.38 -6.64 -4.02
C LEU A 189 -32.09 -7.38 -4.39
N GLU A 190 -30.99 -7.04 -3.74
CA GLU A 190 -29.72 -7.75 -3.92
C GLU A 190 -29.80 -9.23 -3.50
N ALA A 191 -30.51 -9.55 -2.42
CA ALA A 191 -30.74 -10.95 -2.05
C ALA A 191 -31.50 -11.73 -3.15
N ARG A 192 -32.44 -11.08 -3.87
CA ARG A 192 -33.11 -11.68 -5.04
C ARG A 192 -32.12 -11.93 -6.17
N CYS A 193 -31.22 -11.00 -6.46
CA CYS A 193 -30.14 -11.17 -7.44
C CYS A 193 -29.31 -12.40 -7.11
N LEU A 194 -28.85 -12.53 -5.87
CA LEU A 194 -28.01 -13.64 -5.44
C LEU A 194 -28.72 -15.00 -5.47
N CYS A 195 -30.00 -15.03 -5.09
CA CYS A 195 -30.82 -16.25 -5.21
C CYS A 195 -31.00 -16.66 -6.68
N LEU A 196 -31.20 -15.68 -7.57
CA LEU A 196 -31.30 -15.92 -9.00
C LEU A 196 -29.98 -16.43 -9.57
N GLN A 197 -28.85 -15.83 -9.22
CA GLN A 197 -27.52 -16.29 -9.64
C GLN A 197 -27.28 -17.74 -9.23
N ARG A 198 -27.57 -18.09 -7.97
CA ARG A 198 -27.50 -19.48 -7.53
C ARG A 198 -28.42 -20.40 -8.34
N ALA A 199 -29.63 -19.95 -8.68
CA ALA A 199 -30.57 -20.72 -9.49
C ALA A 199 -30.14 -20.86 -10.97
N MET A 200 -29.43 -19.88 -11.52
CA MET A 200 -28.84 -19.92 -12.86
C MET A 200 -27.70 -20.94 -12.96
N GLY A 201 -27.13 -21.37 -11.82
CA GLY A 201 -25.97 -22.27 -11.79
C GLY A 201 -24.66 -21.56 -12.10
N VAL A 202 -24.57 -20.24 -11.90
CA VAL A 202 -23.27 -19.55 -11.97
C VAL A 202 -22.43 -19.92 -10.74
N GLN A 203 -21.12 -20.00 -10.94
CA GLN A 203 -20.18 -20.41 -9.87
C GLN A 203 -19.89 -19.29 -8.87
N GLY A 204 -20.13 -18.03 -9.26
CA GLY A 204 -19.71 -16.86 -8.51
C GLY A 204 -20.54 -15.62 -8.80
N THR A 205 -20.28 -14.60 -8.00
CA THR A 205 -20.84 -13.25 -8.12
C THR A 205 -19.79 -12.19 -7.90
N GLN A 206 -19.88 -11.10 -8.65
CA GLN A 206 -19.37 -9.79 -8.23
C GLN A 206 -20.52 -9.02 -7.57
N ASN A 207 -20.36 -8.68 -6.29
CA ASN A 207 -21.31 -7.84 -5.54
C ASN A 207 -20.62 -7.05 -4.42
N GLY A 208 -21.37 -6.29 -3.62
CA GLY A 208 -20.83 -5.30 -2.68
C GLY A 208 -21.09 -3.87 -3.15
N GLY A 209 -22.24 -3.66 -3.77
CA GLY A 209 -22.73 -2.38 -4.29
C GLY A 209 -22.30 -2.10 -5.73
N ILE A 210 -21.04 -2.36 -6.09
CA ILE A 210 -20.47 -2.06 -7.42
C ILE A 210 -20.74 -0.57 -7.72
N ASP A 211 -21.35 -0.23 -8.86
CA ASP A 211 -21.74 1.14 -9.21
C ASP A 211 -22.81 1.73 -8.28
N GLY A 212 -23.56 0.89 -7.58
CA GLY A 212 -24.53 1.27 -6.54
C GLY A 212 -23.88 1.66 -5.21
N ALA A 213 -22.60 1.33 -4.98
CA ALA A 213 -21.93 1.56 -3.69
C ALA A 213 -21.97 3.03 -3.19
N PRO A 214 -21.79 4.06 -4.03
CA PRO A 214 -21.92 5.46 -3.59
C PRO A 214 -23.31 5.81 -3.05
N VAL A 215 -24.36 5.33 -3.71
CA VAL A 215 -25.75 5.55 -3.27
C VAL A 215 -26.02 4.76 -2.00
N THR A 216 -25.62 3.49 -1.96
CA THR A 216 -25.79 2.65 -0.77
C THR A 216 -25.05 3.25 0.44
N MET A 217 -23.84 3.78 0.27
CA MET A 217 -23.10 4.44 1.36
C MET A 217 -23.55 5.87 1.69
N SER A 218 -24.54 6.41 0.97
CA SER A 218 -25.20 7.67 1.32
C SER A 218 -26.28 7.51 2.40
N ILE A 219 -26.77 6.29 2.61
CA ILE A 219 -27.82 5.97 3.60
C ILE A 219 -27.26 5.35 4.88
N GLN A 220 -28.03 5.47 5.97
CA GLN A 220 -27.65 4.91 7.27
C GLN A 220 -27.54 3.38 7.20
N GLY A 221 -26.40 2.83 7.61
CA GLY A 221 -26.16 1.40 7.56
C GLY A 221 -25.72 0.89 6.19
N GLY A 222 -25.53 1.75 5.19
CA GLY A 222 -25.11 1.37 3.84
C GLY A 222 -23.85 0.50 3.77
N ALA A 223 -22.76 0.93 4.41
CA ALA A 223 -21.53 0.14 4.44
C ALA A 223 -21.72 -1.25 5.07
N ARG A 224 -22.63 -1.36 6.04
CA ARG A 224 -23.01 -2.64 6.65
C ARG A 224 -23.80 -3.51 5.66
N GLU A 225 -24.69 -2.92 4.87
CA GLU A 225 -25.46 -3.64 3.84
C GLU A 225 -24.55 -4.19 2.74
N LEU A 226 -23.55 -3.42 2.30
CA LEU A 226 -22.54 -3.90 1.34
C LEU A 226 -21.77 -5.15 1.84
N MET A 227 -21.42 -5.19 3.13
CA MET A 227 -20.82 -6.40 3.71
C MET A 227 -21.84 -7.54 3.87
N ALA A 228 -23.12 -7.22 4.09
CA ALA A 228 -24.16 -8.22 4.28
C ALA A 228 -24.50 -8.94 2.97
N GLU A 229 -24.55 -8.25 1.83
CA GLU A 229 -24.75 -8.91 0.53
C GLU A 229 -23.59 -9.83 0.15
N ASN A 230 -22.33 -9.44 0.44
CA ASN A 230 -21.18 -10.34 0.23
C ASN A 230 -21.31 -11.60 1.12
N LEU A 231 -21.82 -11.45 2.35
CA LEU A 231 -22.05 -12.59 3.24
C LEU A 231 -23.19 -13.50 2.74
N ILE A 232 -24.24 -12.94 2.14
CA ILE A 232 -25.32 -13.74 1.52
C ILE A 232 -24.76 -14.54 0.33
N ALA A 233 -23.90 -13.93 -0.50
CA ALA A 233 -23.28 -14.60 -1.64
C ALA A 233 -22.54 -15.87 -1.22
N VAL A 234 -21.61 -15.75 -0.26
CA VAL A 234 -20.85 -16.90 0.24
C VAL A 234 -21.72 -17.90 1.02
N TRP A 235 -22.82 -17.45 1.64
CA TRP A 235 -23.79 -18.35 2.27
C TRP A 235 -24.57 -19.18 1.24
N LEU A 236 -24.78 -18.63 0.05
CA LEU A 236 -25.34 -19.33 -1.10
C LEU A 236 -24.29 -20.16 -1.87
N ASP A 237 -23.08 -20.32 -1.32
CA ASP A 237 -22.01 -21.13 -1.90
C ASP A 237 -21.62 -20.62 -3.31
N LEU A 238 -21.56 -19.29 -3.45
CA LEU A 238 -21.01 -18.58 -4.61
C LEU A 238 -19.61 -18.07 -4.27
N GLU A 239 -18.69 -18.12 -5.24
CA GLU A 239 -17.49 -17.27 -5.22
C GLU A 239 -17.92 -15.80 -5.05
N CYS A 240 -17.25 -15.06 -4.19
CA CYS A 240 -17.56 -13.65 -3.96
C CYS A 240 -16.37 -12.75 -4.34
N ALA A 241 -16.51 -12.07 -5.47
CA ALA A 241 -15.71 -10.91 -5.85
C ALA A 241 -16.34 -9.68 -5.20
N SER A 242 -15.75 -9.21 -4.10
CA SER A 242 -16.49 -8.47 -3.06
C SER A 242 -16.58 -6.96 -3.26
N GLY A 243 -16.67 -6.51 -4.51
CA GLY A 243 -16.78 -5.09 -4.86
C GLY A 243 -15.47 -4.39 -4.52
N ASN A 244 -15.54 -3.30 -3.74
CA ASN A 244 -14.37 -2.44 -3.49
C ASN A 244 -13.73 -1.88 -4.78
N ASP A 245 -14.55 -1.83 -5.82
CA ASP A 245 -14.27 -1.48 -7.21
C ASP A 245 -14.91 -0.15 -7.62
N ALA A 246 -15.74 0.43 -6.75
CA ALA A 246 -16.26 1.79 -6.87
C ALA A 246 -15.95 2.63 -5.62
N ARG A 247 -15.65 3.92 -5.82
CA ARG A 247 -15.34 4.88 -4.74
C ARG A 247 -16.61 5.53 -4.18
N PRO A 248 -17.01 5.25 -2.93
CA PRO A 248 -18.23 5.80 -2.33
C PRO A 248 -18.00 7.12 -1.58
N THR A 249 -16.75 7.61 -1.52
CA THR A 249 -16.37 8.75 -0.67
C THR A 249 -15.00 9.32 -1.03
N GLU A 250 -14.84 10.64 -0.87
CA GLU A 250 -13.54 11.30 -0.96
C GLU A 250 -12.71 11.25 0.33
N SER A 251 -13.28 10.79 1.44
CA SER A 251 -12.57 10.70 2.72
C SER A 251 -11.67 9.48 2.77
N GLU A 252 -10.35 9.70 2.84
CA GLU A 252 -9.37 8.62 3.04
C GLU A 252 -9.66 7.76 4.27
N ILE A 253 -10.14 8.36 5.36
CA ILE A 253 -10.56 7.64 6.57
C ILE A 253 -11.71 6.67 6.25
N ARG A 254 -12.72 7.10 5.48
CA ARG A 254 -13.84 6.22 5.11
C ARG A 254 -13.43 5.17 4.09
N VAL A 255 -12.50 5.48 3.18
CA VAL A 255 -11.89 4.51 2.26
C VAL A 255 -11.18 3.41 3.04
N GLY A 256 -10.27 3.79 3.95
CA GLY A 256 -9.56 2.87 4.85
C GLY A 256 -10.51 2.04 5.70
N ALA A 257 -11.54 2.67 6.29
CA ALA A 257 -12.54 1.98 7.09
C ALA A 257 -13.38 0.96 6.28
N LYS A 258 -13.61 1.22 4.98
CA LYS A 258 -14.34 0.28 4.10
C LYS A 258 -13.49 -0.92 3.72
N ILE A 259 -12.22 -0.73 3.34
CA ILE A 259 -11.38 -1.85 2.88
C ILE A 259 -10.92 -2.75 4.03
N MET A 260 -10.75 -2.22 5.24
CA MET A 260 -10.13 -2.93 6.36
C MET A 260 -10.80 -4.27 6.72
N PRO A 261 -12.14 -4.37 6.82
CA PRO A 261 -12.79 -5.65 7.09
C PRO A 261 -12.51 -6.71 6.02
N TYR A 262 -12.41 -6.32 4.75
CA TYR A 262 -12.10 -7.23 3.64
C TYR A 262 -10.64 -7.65 3.63
N LEU A 263 -9.71 -6.73 3.92
CA LEU A 263 -8.29 -7.07 4.02
C LEU A 263 -8.03 -8.05 5.17
N LEU A 264 -8.63 -7.82 6.34
CA LEU A 264 -8.43 -8.66 7.52
C LEU A 264 -9.14 -10.02 7.40
N ALA A 265 -10.29 -10.08 6.72
CA ALA A 265 -11.04 -11.31 6.54
C ALA A 265 -10.58 -12.14 5.33
N GLY A 266 -10.20 -11.43 4.26
CA GLY A 266 -10.12 -11.91 2.89
C GLY A 266 -11.50 -12.27 2.31
N SER A 267 -11.63 -12.19 1.00
CA SER A 267 -12.71 -12.78 0.19
C SER A 267 -12.08 -13.56 -0.98
N ASP A 268 -12.89 -14.19 -1.84
CA ASP A 268 -12.34 -14.91 -2.99
C ASP A 268 -11.57 -13.94 -3.89
N LEU A 269 -12.09 -12.71 -4.06
CA LEU A 269 -11.38 -11.53 -4.58
C LEU A 269 -11.71 -10.30 -3.71
N ILE A 270 -10.70 -9.79 -2.97
CA ILE A 270 -10.85 -8.70 -1.98
C ILE A 270 -11.40 -7.44 -2.61
N CYS A 271 -10.76 -6.99 -3.68
CA CYS A 271 -11.36 -6.09 -4.63
C CYS A 271 -11.71 -6.91 -5.87
N SER A 272 -12.91 -6.67 -6.41
CA SER A 272 -13.29 -7.11 -7.76
C SER A 272 -12.89 -6.09 -8.82
N GLY A 273 -12.05 -5.11 -8.46
CA GLY A 273 -11.73 -3.99 -9.35
C GLY A 273 -10.87 -2.94 -8.69
N PHE A 274 -9.74 -3.31 -8.08
CA PHE A 274 -8.75 -2.35 -7.61
C PHE A 274 -8.23 -1.53 -8.81
N GLY A 275 -8.27 -0.21 -8.77
CA GLY A 275 -7.67 0.59 -9.86
C GLY A 275 -6.15 0.42 -9.86
N SER A 276 -5.57 -0.47 -10.66
CA SER A 276 -4.10 -0.57 -10.74
C SER A 276 -3.46 0.65 -11.41
N ILE A 277 -4.30 1.51 -11.96
CA ILE A 277 -4.04 2.74 -12.70
C ILE A 277 -4.52 3.97 -11.91
N LEU A 278 -4.14 5.16 -12.34
CA LEU A 278 -4.59 6.41 -11.71
C LEU A 278 -6.11 6.58 -11.86
N LYS A 279 -6.77 7.18 -10.86
CA LYS A 279 -8.24 7.37 -10.84
C LYS A 279 -8.81 7.94 -12.13
N TYR A 280 -8.13 8.92 -12.71
CA TYR A 280 -8.62 9.61 -13.92
C TYR A 280 -8.58 8.72 -15.17
N ASP A 281 -7.83 7.63 -15.14
CA ASP A 281 -7.72 6.64 -16.22
C ASP A 281 -8.73 5.50 -16.06
N ASN A 282 -9.37 5.39 -14.88
CA ASN A 282 -10.35 4.35 -14.60
C ASN A 282 -11.64 4.62 -15.38
N SER A 283 -11.94 3.74 -16.33
CA SER A 283 -13.12 3.90 -17.20
C SER A 283 -14.39 3.32 -16.58
N PHE A 284 -14.27 2.63 -15.44
CA PHE A 284 -15.38 2.25 -14.56
C PHE A 284 -15.73 3.35 -13.54
N ASN A 285 -15.16 4.56 -13.67
CA ASN A 285 -15.06 5.57 -12.60
C ASN A 285 -14.02 5.13 -11.52
N PRO A 286 -13.56 6.01 -10.60
CA PRO A 286 -12.57 5.62 -9.60
C PRO A 286 -13.02 4.45 -8.73
N SER A 287 -12.11 3.48 -8.57
CA SER A 287 -12.28 2.37 -7.63
C SER A 287 -12.12 2.82 -6.18
N LEU A 288 -12.43 1.96 -5.20
CA LEU A 288 -12.22 2.29 -3.79
C LEU A 288 -10.76 2.71 -3.53
N LEU A 289 -9.83 1.94 -4.09
CA LEU A 289 -8.39 2.19 -4.12
C LEU A 289 -7.92 2.17 -5.58
N ASN A 290 -7.02 3.09 -5.92
CA ASN A 290 -6.44 3.22 -7.24
C ASN A 290 -4.90 3.25 -7.17
N GLY A 291 -4.22 3.53 -8.28
CA GLY A 291 -2.76 3.55 -8.36
C GLY A 291 -2.12 4.53 -7.37
N GLU A 292 -2.82 5.61 -7.02
CA GLU A 292 -2.41 6.57 -5.99
C GLU A 292 -2.35 5.96 -4.58
N GLU A 293 -3.13 4.92 -4.30
CA GLU A 293 -3.24 4.26 -2.99
C GLU A 293 -2.59 2.86 -2.96
N LEU A 294 -1.83 2.49 -4.01
CA LEU A 294 -1.22 1.17 -4.13
C LEU A 294 -0.20 0.91 -3.01
N GLU A 295 0.72 1.84 -2.76
CA GLU A 295 1.73 1.70 -1.72
C GLU A 295 1.10 1.66 -0.31
N ASP A 296 0.05 2.44 -0.06
CA ASP A 296 -0.72 2.35 1.19
C ASP A 296 -1.30 0.95 1.38
N TYR A 297 -1.88 0.35 0.34
CA TYR A 297 -2.41 -1.02 0.42
C TYR A 297 -1.31 -2.06 0.68
N LEU A 298 -0.14 -1.92 0.07
CA LEU A 298 1.03 -2.77 0.33
C LEU A 298 1.50 -2.64 1.80
N VAL A 299 1.55 -1.41 2.33
CA VAL A 299 1.91 -1.15 3.73
C VAL A 299 0.85 -1.70 4.69
N LEU A 300 -0.43 -1.61 4.37
CA LEU A 300 -1.51 -2.18 5.19
C LEU A 300 -1.39 -3.71 5.31
N GLN A 301 -1.03 -4.41 4.22
CA GLN A 301 -0.77 -5.85 4.27
C GLN A 301 0.37 -6.19 5.25
N ARG A 302 1.46 -5.41 5.20
CA ARG A 302 2.59 -5.54 6.13
C ARG A 302 2.16 -5.30 7.57
N ASP A 303 1.48 -4.19 7.84
CA ASP A 303 1.17 -3.75 9.21
C ASP A 303 0.22 -4.70 9.93
N PHE A 304 -0.74 -5.28 9.21
CA PHE A 304 -1.69 -6.23 9.75
C PHE A 304 -1.29 -7.69 9.57
N GLU A 305 -0.14 -7.97 8.94
CA GLU A 305 0.26 -9.31 8.49
C GLU A 305 -0.89 -10.03 7.77
N ALA A 306 -1.62 -9.29 6.94
CA ALA A 306 -2.81 -9.74 6.24
C ALA A 306 -2.53 -9.86 4.74
N ASP A 307 -2.93 -10.97 4.13
CA ASP A 307 -2.72 -11.18 2.70
C ASP A 307 -3.84 -10.55 1.88
N GLY A 308 -3.52 -9.39 1.30
CA GLY A 308 -4.36 -8.66 0.36
C GLY A 308 -4.22 -9.14 -1.10
N GLY A 309 -3.46 -10.20 -1.33
CA GLY A 309 -3.21 -10.77 -2.66
C GLY A 309 -2.19 -10.01 -3.50
N LEU A 310 -1.54 -8.96 -2.97
CA LEU A 310 -0.55 -8.17 -3.70
C LEU A 310 0.85 -8.28 -3.11
N THR A 311 1.86 -8.03 -3.93
CA THR A 311 3.27 -8.15 -3.60
C THR A 311 4.00 -6.89 -4.03
N PRO A 312 4.81 -6.28 -3.16
CA PRO A 312 5.66 -5.17 -3.56
C PRO A 312 6.61 -5.58 -4.68
N ILE A 313 6.72 -4.75 -5.70
CA ILE A 313 7.74 -4.87 -6.75
C ILE A 313 8.64 -3.65 -6.73
N GLY A 314 9.93 -3.82 -7.05
CA GLY A 314 10.86 -2.70 -7.22
C GLY A 314 10.65 -1.98 -8.56
N GLU A 315 11.14 -0.74 -8.64
CA GLU A 315 11.06 0.09 -9.85
C GLU A 315 11.69 -0.59 -11.08
N ASP A 316 12.88 -1.20 -10.93
CA ASP A 316 13.56 -1.91 -12.02
C ASP A 316 12.69 -3.02 -12.63
N LYS A 317 12.02 -3.81 -11.77
CA LYS A 317 11.12 -4.88 -12.22
C LYS A 317 9.86 -4.30 -12.89
N ALA A 318 9.29 -3.24 -12.31
CA ALA A 318 8.13 -2.56 -12.89
C ALA A 318 8.45 -2.02 -14.29
N MET A 319 9.58 -1.32 -14.45
CA MET A 319 10.02 -0.78 -15.74
C MET A 319 10.30 -1.88 -16.76
N ALA A 320 10.94 -2.99 -16.35
CA ALA A 320 11.19 -4.12 -17.23
C ALA A 320 9.88 -4.77 -17.73
N LEU A 321 8.89 -4.94 -16.86
CA LEU A 321 7.56 -5.48 -17.22
C LEU A 321 6.84 -4.56 -18.20
N ARG A 322 6.81 -3.24 -17.94
CA ARG A 322 6.21 -2.25 -18.85
C ARG A 322 6.85 -2.29 -20.22
N GLN A 323 8.18 -2.22 -20.28
CA GLN A 323 8.90 -2.24 -21.55
C GLN A 323 8.65 -3.53 -22.32
N ARG A 324 8.67 -4.68 -21.63
CA ARG A 324 8.40 -5.98 -22.25
C ARG A 324 7.00 -6.05 -22.85
N ALA A 325 5.99 -5.54 -22.14
CA ALA A 325 4.63 -5.48 -22.64
C ALA A 325 4.47 -4.55 -23.85
N LEU A 326 5.11 -3.39 -23.83
CA LEU A 326 5.14 -2.45 -24.96
C LEU A 326 5.74 -3.09 -26.21
N ASP A 327 6.86 -3.77 -26.05
CA ASP A 327 7.51 -4.47 -27.18
C ASP A 327 6.63 -5.60 -27.71
N ALA A 328 5.97 -6.36 -26.82
CA ALA A 328 5.09 -7.46 -27.17
C ALA A 328 3.85 -7.00 -27.94
N ILE A 329 3.12 -6.01 -27.42
CA ILE A 329 1.92 -5.48 -28.09
C ILE A 329 2.27 -4.81 -29.42
N ALA A 330 3.39 -4.08 -29.49
CA ALA A 330 3.83 -3.47 -30.74
C ALA A 330 4.18 -4.51 -31.81
N ALA A 331 4.80 -5.61 -31.39
CA ALA A 331 5.09 -6.75 -32.26
C ALA A 331 3.81 -7.41 -32.78
N VAL A 332 2.81 -7.65 -31.92
CA VAL A 332 1.52 -8.21 -32.31
C VAL A 332 0.77 -7.30 -33.28
N LEU A 333 0.65 -6.01 -32.95
CA LEU A 333 -0.03 -5.03 -33.79
C LEU A 333 0.60 -4.95 -35.19
N THR A 334 1.93 -5.02 -35.27
CA THR A 334 2.67 -4.96 -36.54
C THR A 334 2.54 -6.25 -37.34
N GLU A 335 2.73 -7.40 -36.70
CA GLU A 335 2.70 -8.73 -37.35
C GLU A 335 1.31 -9.05 -37.92
N LEU A 336 0.25 -8.65 -37.21
CA LEU A 336 -1.14 -8.83 -37.65
C LEU A 336 -1.66 -7.66 -38.54
N ASP A 337 -0.78 -6.71 -38.89
CA ASP A 337 -1.08 -5.50 -39.68
C ASP A 337 -2.28 -4.68 -39.15
N LEU A 338 -2.40 -4.64 -37.83
CA LEU A 338 -3.43 -3.88 -37.11
C LEU A 338 -3.02 -2.41 -36.98
N ALA A 339 -1.79 -2.15 -36.53
CA ALA A 339 -1.21 -0.82 -36.44
C ALA A 339 0.32 -0.91 -36.43
N ARG A 340 1.00 0.24 -36.57
CA ARG A 340 2.47 0.33 -36.53
C ARG A 340 2.90 1.37 -35.50
N PRO A 341 3.04 0.98 -34.22
CA PRO A 341 3.53 1.87 -33.17
C PRO A 341 4.92 2.42 -33.51
N THR A 342 5.17 3.69 -33.20
CA THR A 342 6.48 4.31 -33.40
C THR A 342 7.34 4.20 -32.13
N PRO A 343 8.69 4.25 -32.24
CA PRO A 343 9.55 4.28 -31.06
C PRO A 343 9.25 5.44 -30.09
N ALA A 344 8.78 6.58 -30.60
CA ALA A 344 8.39 7.72 -29.78
C ALA A 344 7.16 7.43 -28.92
N MET A 345 6.16 6.73 -29.47
CA MET A 345 4.97 6.31 -28.72
C MET A 345 5.34 5.34 -27.61
N LEU A 346 6.18 4.34 -27.91
CA LEU A 346 6.64 3.37 -26.91
C LEU A 346 7.42 4.06 -25.78
N ALA A 347 8.35 4.97 -26.13
CA ALA A 347 9.12 5.72 -25.15
C ALA A 347 8.23 6.63 -24.27
N SER A 348 7.19 7.23 -24.85
CA SER A 348 6.25 8.06 -24.10
C SER A 348 5.44 7.23 -23.09
N VAL A 349 4.93 6.07 -23.49
CA VAL A 349 4.13 5.21 -22.60
C VAL A 349 4.99 4.53 -21.53
N ALA A 350 6.25 4.20 -21.83
CA ALA A 350 7.14 3.49 -20.91
C ALA A 350 7.30 4.19 -19.56
N VAL A 351 7.39 5.53 -19.57
CA VAL A 351 7.62 6.36 -18.37
C VAL A 351 6.36 7.05 -17.84
N ALA A 352 5.22 6.88 -18.50
CA ALA A 352 3.98 7.53 -18.11
C ALA A 352 3.37 6.90 -16.85
N SER A 353 2.84 7.74 -15.97
CA SER A 353 2.01 7.30 -14.83
C SER A 353 0.55 7.07 -15.23
N GLY A 354 0.11 7.73 -16.30
CA GLY A 354 -1.21 7.52 -16.91
C GLY A 354 -1.36 8.30 -18.21
N SER A 355 -2.56 8.30 -18.78
CA SER A 355 -2.79 8.76 -20.15
C SER A 355 -2.62 10.26 -20.38
N ASN A 356 -2.63 11.09 -19.33
CA ASN A 356 -2.31 12.51 -19.50
C ASN A 356 -0.85 12.73 -19.94
N ASP A 357 0.02 11.75 -19.67
CA ASP A 357 1.46 11.83 -19.94
C ASP A 357 1.87 11.09 -21.23
N THR A 358 0.91 10.50 -21.95
CA THR A 358 1.18 9.71 -23.17
C THR A 358 0.99 10.50 -24.46
N ASP A 359 1.90 10.32 -25.41
CA ASP A 359 1.77 10.73 -26.82
C ASP A 359 1.78 9.46 -27.68
N SER A 360 0.59 8.91 -27.91
CA SER A 360 0.35 7.58 -28.45
C SER A 360 -1.00 7.54 -29.19
N PHE A 361 -1.61 6.37 -29.35
CA PHE A 361 -2.86 6.21 -30.08
C PHE A 361 -3.98 7.05 -29.45
N THR A 362 -4.73 7.69 -30.34
CA THR A 362 -5.99 8.34 -30.01
C THR A 362 -7.13 7.32 -29.94
N PRO A 363 -8.26 7.64 -29.27
CA PRO A 363 -9.43 6.75 -29.26
C PRO A 363 -9.92 6.38 -30.66
N GLY A 364 -9.80 7.29 -31.64
CA GLY A 364 -10.20 7.03 -33.02
C GLY A 364 -9.27 6.08 -33.77
N GLU A 365 -7.99 6.03 -33.40
CA GLU A 365 -7.04 5.04 -33.95
C GLU A 365 -7.22 3.68 -33.31
N ALA A 366 -7.50 3.62 -32.00
CA ALA A 366 -7.92 2.39 -31.31
C ALA A 366 -9.17 1.78 -31.97
N SER A 367 -10.16 2.59 -32.33
CA SER A 367 -11.35 2.11 -33.06
C SER A 367 -11.00 1.44 -34.39
N ARG A 368 -10.03 1.98 -35.14
CA ARG A 368 -9.57 1.39 -36.40
C ARG A 368 -8.83 0.07 -36.18
N ILE A 369 -8.17 -0.10 -35.03
CA ILE A 369 -7.55 -1.36 -34.64
C ILE A 369 -8.63 -2.41 -34.42
N SER A 370 -9.67 -2.10 -33.62
CA SER A 370 -10.81 -2.99 -33.39
C SER A 370 -11.50 -3.42 -34.70
N GLU A 371 -11.78 -2.47 -35.58
CA GLU A 371 -12.42 -2.75 -36.87
C GLU A 371 -11.59 -3.71 -37.73
N LYS A 372 -10.26 -3.58 -37.71
CA LYS A 372 -9.38 -4.51 -38.42
C LYS A 372 -9.36 -5.89 -37.79
N ILE A 373 -9.38 -6.00 -36.46
CA ILE A 373 -9.47 -7.27 -35.74
C ILE A 373 -10.74 -8.02 -36.18
N GLN A 374 -11.88 -7.33 -36.12
CA GLN A 374 -13.18 -7.90 -36.50
C GLN A 374 -13.24 -8.24 -37.99
N ALA A 375 -12.89 -7.30 -38.88
CA ALA A 375 -12.98 -7.48 -40.33
C ALA A 375 -12.11 -8.61 -40.87
N ARG A 376 -11.00 -8.92 -40.18
CA ARG A 376 -10.07 -9.99 -40.56
C ARG A 376 -10.32 -11.30 -39.81
N GLY A 377 -11.24 -11.32 -38.84
CA GLY A 377 -11.50 -12.49 -38.01
C GLY A 377 -10.28 -12.93 -37.20
N VAL A 378 -9.49 -11.97 -36.71
CA VAL A 378 -8.31 -12.27 -35.90
C VAL A 378 -8.74 -12.93 -34.60
N THR A 379 -8.06 -13.99 -34.20
CA THR A 379 -8.30 -14.71 -32.94
C THR A 379 -7.09 -14.68 -32.03
N VAL A 380 -7.26 -15.11 -30.77
CA VAL A 380 -6.12 -15.28 -29.84
C VAL A 380 -5.05 -16.23 -30.37
N VAL A 381 -5.40 -17.20 -31.22
CA VAL A 381 -4.42 -18.13 -31.82
C VAL A 381 -3.48 -17.39 -32.77
N ASP A 382 -3.99 -16.39 -33.49
CA ASP A 382 -3.18 -15.53 -34.35
C ASP A 382 -2.25 -14.63 -33.52
N VAL A 383 -2.71 -14.14 -32.37
CA VAL A 383 -1.88 -13.41 -31.40
C VAL A 383 -0.77 -14.28 -30.83
N ILE A 384 -1.08 -15.51 -30.40
CA ILE A 384 -0.08 -16.48 -29.90
C ILE A 384 0.98 -16.74 -30.97
N ARG A 385 0.55 -16.94 -32.23
CA ARG A 385 1.48 -17.13 -33.35
C ARG A 385 2.33 -15.89 -33.60
N ALA A 386 1.73 -14.69 -33.55
CA ALA A 386 2.44 -13.44 -33.74
C ALA A 386 3.51 -13.22 -32.66
N LEU A 387 3.17 -13.43 -31.39
CA LEU A 387 4.12 -13.39 -30.27
C LEU A 387 5.28 -14.36 -30.50
N ALA A 388 4.99 -15.63 -30.80
CA ALA A 388 6.02 -16.64 -31.03
C ALA A 388 6.94 -16.30 -32.23
N THR A 389 6.37 -15.85 -33.36
CA THR A 389 7.12 -15.44 -34.55
C THR A 389 8.05 -14.26 -34.27
N ARG A 390 7.62 -13.33 -33.41
CA ARG A 390 8.35 -12.10 -33.08
C ARG A 390 9.32 -12.26 -31.90
N GLY A 391 9.49 -13.47 -31.36
CA GLY A 391 10.45 -13.76 -30.30
C GLY A 391 9.89 -13.65 -28.86
N PHE A 392 8.58 -13.47 -28.71
CA PHE A 392 7.86 -13.46 -27.42
C PHE A 392 7.31 -14.85 -27.11
N ARG A 393 8.22 -15.84 -27.08
CA ARG A 393 7.85 -17.25 -26.94
C ARG A 393 7.22 -17.56 -25.58
N GLU A 394 7.75 -16.96 -24.52
CA GLU A 394 7.22 -17.14 -23.17
C GLU A 394 5.79 -16.60 -23.07
N GLU A 395 5.54 -15.39 -23.55
CA GLU A 395 4.21 -14.78 -23.57
C GLU A 395 3.23 -15.59 -24.43
N ALA A 396 3.69 -16.13 -25.57
CA ALA A 396 2.90 -17.02 -26.41
C ALA A 396 2.53 -18.32 -25.67
N GLU A 397 3.46 -18.92 -24.93
CA GLU A 397 3.24 -20.13 -24.13
C GLU A 397 2.28 -19.85 -22.95
N ASN A 398 2.41 -18.69 -22.31
CA ASN A 398 1.54 -18.24 -21.22
C ASN A 398 0.09 -18.08 -21.70
N LEU A 399 -0.11 -17.37 -22.81
CA LEU A 399 -1.44 -17.15 -23.39
C LEU A 399 -2.06 -18.47 -23.90
N LEU A 400 -1.23 -19.35 -24.51
CA LEU A 400 -1.68 -20.69 -24.91
C LEU A 400 -2.10 -21.54 -23.72
N ALA A 401 -1.38 -21.49 -22.60
CA ALA A 401 -1.73 -22.22 -21.38
C ALA A 401 -3.09 -21.79 -20.83
N LEU A 402 -3.38 -20.48 -20.81
CA LEU A 402 -4.70 -19.95 -20.42
C LEU A 402 -5.81 -20.41 -21.36
N VAL A 403 -5.61 -20.34 -22.68
CA VAL A 403 -6.60 -20.80 -23.66
C VAL A 403 -6.89 -22.30 -23.51
N ARG A 404 -5.91 -23.11 -23.13
CA ARG A 404 -6.09 -24.56 -22.89
C ARG A 404 -6.98 -24.87 -21.69
N LEU A 405 -7.13 -23.96 -20.72
CA LEU A 405 -8.03 -24.17 -19.59
C LEU A 405 -9.48 -24.37 -20.05
N ARG A 406 -9.86 -23.75 -21.16
CA ARG A 406 -11.18 -23.91 -21.79
C ARG A 406 -11.50 -25.34 -22.22
N LEU A 407 -10.46 -26.15 -22.48
CA LEU A 407 -10.62 -27.56 -22.84
C LEU A 407 -10.83 -28.45 -21.60
N SER A 408 -10.17 -28.11 -20.49
CA SER A 408 -10.28 -28.87 -19.24
C SER A 408 -11.58 -28.58 -18.50
N GLY A 409 -12.03 -27.32 -18.52
CA GLY A 409 -13.12 -26.85 -17.68
C GLY A 409 -12.76 -26.72 -16.19
N ASP A 410 -11.52 -26.97 -15.78
CA ASP A 410 -11.12 -26.97 -14.36
C ASP A 410 -11.34 -25.60 -13.71
N TYR A 411 -11.03 -24.52 -14.43
CA TYR A 411 -11.21 -23.15 -13.95
C TYR A 411 -12.66 -22.62 -14.03
N LEU A 412 -13.63 -23.45 -14.44
CA LEU A 412 -15.05 -23.12 -14.36
C LEU A 412 -15.62 -23.34 -12.96
N GLN A 413 -14.87 -23.99 -12.07
CA GLN A 413 -15.29 -24.28 -10.71
C GLN A 413 -15.27 -23.02 -9.83
N THR A 414 -16.07 -23.06 -8.75
CA THR A 414 -16.19 -21.99 -7.76
C THR A 414 -14.84 -21.48 -7.29
N SER A 415 -14.63 -20.17 -7.38
CA SER A 415 -13.44 -19.47 -6.89
C SER A 415 -12.12 -19.85 -7.59
N ALA A 416 -12.20 -20.38 -8.81
CA ALA A 416 -11.02 -20.81 -9.54
C ALA A 416 -10.13 -19.62 -9.97
N LEU A 417 -8.85 -19.69 -9.60
CA LEU A 417 -7.73 -18.84 -10.02
C LEU A 417 -6.56 -19.73 -10.46
N ILE A 418 -5.49 -19.13 -10.94
CA ILE A 418 -4.29 -19.86 -11.39
C ILE A 418 -3.04 -19.30 -10.72
N ARG A 419 -2.35 -20.17 -9.99
CA ARG A 419 -1.05 -19.86 -9.35
C ARG A 419 -0.11 -21.05 -9.52
N ASP A 420 1.18 -20.79 -9.68
CA ASP A 420 2.26 -21.81 -9.66
C ASP A 420 2.04 -23.04 -10.56
N GLY A 421 1.61 -22.84 -11.80
CA GLY A 421 1.36 -23.97 -12.72
C GLY A 421 -0.06 -24.57 -12.64
N ARG A 422 -0.94 -24.12 -11.73
CA ARG A 422 -2.11 -24.90 -11.30
C ARG A 422 -3.37 -24.06 -11.11
N VAL A 423 -4.51 -24.68 -11.41
CA VAL A 423 -5.83 -24.15 -11.03
C VAL A 423 -6.06 -24.38 -9.53
N LEU A 424 -6.37 -23.32 -8.80
CA LEU A 424 -6.77 -23.34 -7.39
C LEU A 424 -8.21 -22.85 -7.30
N SER A 425 -9.11 -23.66 -6.75
CA SER A 425 -10.53 -23.36 -6.62
C SER A 425 -11.05 -23.84 -5.26
N ALA A 426 -12.30 -23.55 -4.94
CA ALA A 426 -12.94 -24.08 -3.73
C ALA A 426 -13.01 -25.62 -3.70
N VAL A 427 -12.79 -26.30 -4.83
CA VAL A 427 -12.79 -27.76 -4.92
C VAL A 427 -11.50 -28.37 -4.37
N ASN A 428 -10.34 -27.78 -4.70
CA ASN A 428 -9.02 -28.34 -4.34
C ASN A 428 -8.23 -27.49 -3.32
N ASP A 429 -8.66 -26.25 -3.08
CA ASP A 429 -8.22 -25.38 -1.98
C ASP A 429 -9.46 -24.92 -1.17
N PRO A 430 -10.26 -25.85 -0.61
CA PRO A 430 -11.45 -25.50 0.16
C PRO A 430 -11.07 -24.79 1.44
N ASN A 431 -11.82 -23.74 1.78
CA ASN A 431 -11.62 -23.08 3.06
C ASN A 431 -11.97 -24.02 4.23
N ASP A 432 -11.02 -24.16 5.16
CA ASP A 432 -11.07 -25.10 6.27
C ASP A 432 -11.05 -24.41 7.66
N TYR A 433 -11.42 -23.12 7.70
CA TYR A 433 -11.42 -22.36 8.95
C TYR A 433 -12.43 -22.89 9.98
N ARG A 434 -11.92 -23.21 11.17
CA ARG A 434 -12.64 -23.70 12.35
C ARG A 434 -12.31 -22.89 13.62
N GLY A 435 -11.75 -21.68 13.45
CA GLY A 435 -11.29 -20.82 14.54
C GLY A 435 -9.78 -20.59 14.55
N PRO A 436 -9.24 -19.91 15.59
CA PRO A 436 -7.82 -19.59 15.67
C PRO A 436 -6.91 -20.80 15.48
N GLY A 437 -5.87 -20.66 14.65
CA GLY A 437 -4.92 -21.72 14.34
C GLY A 437 -5.29 -22.63 13.17
N THR A 438 -6.47 -22.43 12.56
CA THR A 438 -6.94 -23.17 11.36
C THR A 438 -7.18 -22.21 10.19
N GLY A 439 -7.54 -22.71 9.01
CA GLY A 439 -7.80 -21.87 7.84
C GLY A 439 -6.54 -21.41 7.12
N TYR A 440 -6.71 -20.39 6.27
CA TYR A 440 -5.60 -19.67 5.65
C TYR A 440 -4.79 -18.88 6.68
N ARG A 441 -3.47 -18.92 6.55
CA ARG A 441 -2.54 -18.14 7.36
C ARG A 441 -1.38 -17.72 6.49
N VAL A 442 -0.94 -16.48 6.67
CA VAL A 442 0.30 -15.98 6.06
C VAL A 442 1.46 -16.80 6.61
N ASP A 443 2.08 -17.60 5.74
CA ASP A 443 3.28 -18.36 6.08
C ASP A 443 4.53 -17.47 6.13
N ALA A 444 5.68 -18.05 6.47
CA ALA A 444 6.91 -17.30 6.62
C ALA A 444 7.40 -16.68 5.29
N ALA A 445 7.22 -17.38 4.17
CA ALA A 445 7.67 -16.90 2.86
C ALA A 445 6.79 -15.74 2.39
N ARG A 446 5.46 -15.90 2.49
CA ARG A 446 4.51 -14.83 2.16
C ARG A 446 4.70 -13.61 3.06
N ARG A 447 5.00 -13.81 4.35
CA ARG A 447 5.30 -12.71 5.29
C ARG A 447 6.54 -11.93 4.87
N GLU A 448 7.59 -12.60 4.40
CA GLU A 448 8.80 -11.95 3.89
C GLU A 448 8.49 -11.12 2.64
N GLU A 449 7.67 -11.65 1.72
CA GLU A 449 7.20 -10.92 0.54
C GLU A 449 6.40 -9.65 0.91
N LEU A 450 5.44 -9.77 1.84
CA LEU A 450 4.65 -8.62 2.31
C LEU A 450 5.52 -7.58 3.04
N GLY A 451 6.60 -8.02 3.69
CA GLY A 451 7.56 -7.15 4.37
C GLY A 451 8.51 -6.40 3.44
N ALA A 452 8.66 -6.85 2.19
CA ALA A 452 9.61 -6.31 1.21
C ALA A 452 9.13 -5.02 0.51
N ILE A 453 8.45 -4.14 1.26
CA ILE A 453 8.04 -2.82 0.80
C ILE A 453 9.25 -1.91 0.52
N ARG A 454 9.05 -0.85 -0.27
CA ARG A 454 10.10 0.12 -0.60
C ARG A 454 10.39 1.05 0.58
N ASP A 455 11.51 1.76 0.50
CA ASP A 455 11.91 2.80 1.46
C ASP A 455 11.98 2.36 2.94
N THR A 456 12.22 1.08 3.20
CA THR A 456 12.50 0.58 4.55
C THR A 456 13.82 1.14 5.07
N ILE A 457 13.85 1.49 6.35
CA ILE A 457 15.05 1.99 7.03
C ILE A 457 15.58 0.96 8.03
N GLY A 458 16.86 0.62 7.91
CA GLY A 458 17.59 -0.22 8.84
C GLY A 458 18.89 0.44 9.32
N GLU A 459 19.59 -0.22 10.25
CA GLU A 459 20.86 0.28 10.80
C GLU A 459 21.90 0.54 9.70
N ARG A 460 21.99 -0.39 8.73
CA ARG A 460 22.91 -0.27 7.59
C ARG A 460 22.60 0.94 6.73
N GLU A 461 21.32 1.20 6.46
CA GLU A 461 20.86 2.36 5.68
C GLU A 461 21.17 3.66 6.41
N VAL A 462 20.91 3.74 7.72
CA VAL A 462 21.25 4.91 8.55
C VAL A 462 22.76 5.18 8.50
N LEU A 463 23.59 4.17 8.73
CA LEU A 463 25.05 4.31 8.67
C LEU A 463 25.55 4.71 7.28
N ARG A 464 24.97 4.16 6.21
CA ARG A 464 25.29 4.53 4.82
C ARG A 464 24.93 6.00 4.57
N ASN A 465 23.75 6.42 4.98
CA ASN A 465 23.27 7.79 4.81
C ASN A 465 24.15 8.79 5.57
N GLN A 466 24.54 8.45 6.80
CA GLN A 466 25.46 9.25 7.60
C GLN A 466 26.86 9.29 6.95
N ALA A 467 27.39 8.17 6.48
CA ALA A 467 28.72 8.10 5.86
C ALA A 467 28.90 9.03 4.65
N MET A 468 27.82 9.37 3.92
CA MET A 468 27.86 10.37 2.84
C MET A 468 28.34 11.75 3.33
N PHE A 469 28.13 12.08 4.61
CA PHE A 469 28.52 13.35 5.23
C PHE A 469 29.90 13.32 5.90
N ARG A 470 30.56 12.15 5.99
CA ARG A 470 31.86 11.99 6.68
C ARG A 470 32.94 12.92 6.11
N THR A 471 33.05 13.00 4.79
CA THR A 471 34.08 13.82 4.12
C THR A 471 33.87 15.31 4.41
N ALA A 472 32.62 15.77 4.38
CA ALA A 472 32.28 17.15 4.72
C ALA A 472 32.59 17.43 6.20
N GLU A 473 32.19 16.54 7.11
CA GLU A 473 32.49 16.68 8.54
C GLU A 473 34.00 16.78 8.80
N THR A 474 34.80 15.89 8.19
CA THR A 474 36.26 15.85 8.39
C THR A 474 36.95 17.13 7.88
N ARG A 475 36.33 17.83 6.92
CA ARG A 475 36.79 19.14 6.43
C ARG A 475 36.35 20.29 7.31
N ARG A 476 35.28 20.15 8.10
CA ARG A 476 34.74 21.19 8.99
C ARG A 476 35.31 21.15 10.39
N ALA A 477 35.55 19.96 10.92
CA ALA A 477 36.03 19.77 12.28
C ALA A 477 36.91 18.50 12.42
N GLN A 478 37.93 18.60 13.27
CA GLN A 478 38.69 17.45 13.77
C GLN A 478 38.44 17.26 15.26
N TYR A 479 38.12 16.03 15.66
CA TYR A 479 37.89 15.63 17.04
C TYR A 479 39.10 14.87 17.56
N ARG A 480 39.87 15.45 18.47
CA ARG A 480 41.06 14.83 19.05
C ARG A 480 40.85 14.49 20.52
N ALA A 481 40.95 13.21 20.85
CA ALA A 481 40.94 12.73 22.23
C ALA A 481 42.17 13.23 23.02
N LEU A 482 41.93 13.78 24.20
CA LEU A 482 42.96 14.26 25.14
C LEU A 482 43.15 13.33 26.34
N GLY A 483 42.35 12.26 26.44
CA GLY A 483 42.34 11.32 27.58
C GLY A 483 41.12 11.53 28.49
N PRO A 484 41.10 10.85 29.66
CA PRO A 484 40.02 10.98 30.63
C PRO A 484 39.77 12.45 31.04
N ALA A 485 38.49 12.83 31.14
CA ALA A 485 38.11 14.18 31.53
C ALA A 485 38.41 14.44 33.01
N HIS A 486 39.07 15.57 33.28
CA HIS A 486 39.51 15.91 34.63
C HIS A 486 38.37 16.51 35.48
N ALA A 487 38.57 16.46 36.81
CA ALA A 487 37.69 17.04 37.81
C ALA A 487 37.48 18.56 37.59
N PRO A 488 36.41 19.16 38.16
CA PRO A 488 36.07 20.57 37.94
C PRO A 488 37.27 21.50 38.15
N SER A 489 37.62 22.29 37.13
CA SER A 489 38.54 23.40 37.31
C SER A 489 37.75 24.56 37.91
N GLY A 490 38.27 25.29 38.90
CA GLY A 490 37.57 26.42 39.55
C GLY A 490 37.26 27.62 38.63
N ALA A 491 37.33 27.44 37.31
CA ALA A 491 37.01 28.42 36.28
C ALA A 491 35.51 28.47 36.00
N ARG A 492 35.02 29.63 35.55
CA ARG A 492 33.67 29.76 34.97
C ARG A 492 33.63 29.06 33.61
N GLU A 493 33.24 27.79 33.61
CA GLU A 493 33.12 26.93 32.42
C GLU A 493 31.73 26.34 32.25
N VAL A 494 31.39 25.90 31.02
CA VAL A 494 30.25 25.04 30.71
C VAL A 494 30.78 23.82 29.97
N VAL A 495 30.53 22.64 30.51
CA VAL A 495 30.95 21.38 29.88
C VAL A 495 29.87 20.91 28.92
N ILE A 496 30.26 20.53 27.70
CA ILE A 496 29.41 20.05 26.62
C ILE A 496 29.70 18.56 26.43
N GLY A 497 28.79 17.71 26.91
CA GLY A 497 28.82 16.26 26.74
C GLY A 497 28.20 15.84 25.41
N ILE A 498 29.03 15.41 24.46
CA ILE A 498 28.59 14.80 23.20
C ILE A 498 28.45 13.28 23.35
N SER A 499 27.49 12.71 22.64
CA SER A 499 27.21 11.27 22.62
C SER A 499 28.35 10.44 21.97
N PRO A 500 28.40 9.12 22.23
CA PRO A 500 29.49 8.25 21.76
C PRO A 500 29.78 8.28 20.26
N ALA A 501 28.75 8.35 19.41
CA ALA A 501 28.89 8.27 17.94
C ALA A 501 29.04 9.64 17.25
N PHE A 502 28.99 10.74 18.01
CA PHE A 502 29.03 12.11 17.50
C PHE A 502 30.32 12.41 16.74
N GLY A 503 30.24 12.77 15.47
CA GLY A 503 31.42 13.09 14.65
C GLY A 503 32.33 11.90 14.38
N THR A 504 31.94 10.68 14.76
CA THR A 504 32.72 9.44 14.54
C THR A 504 32.00 8.47 13.62
N GLN A 505 30.71 8.21 13.84
CA GLN A 505 29.85 7.43 12.93
C GLN A 505 28.63 8.22 12.45
N LEU A 506 28.20 9.22 13.22
CA LEU A 506 27.07 10.08 12.93
C LEU A 506 27.55 11.51 12.73
N TYR A 507 27.21 12.10 11.59
CA TYR A 507 27.78 13.37 11.12
C TYR A 507 26.71 14.42 10.78
N LYS A 508 25.43 14.03 10.76
CA LYS A 508 24.31 14.90 10.43
C LYS A 508 23.15 14.71 11.41
N THR A 509 22.56 15.81 11.88
CA THR A 509 21.36 15.81 12.74
C THR A 509 20.10 15.52 11.91
N LEU A 510 19.00 15.20 12.59
CA LEU A 510 17.71 14.99 11.93
C LEU A 510 17.14 16.26 11.28
N ALA A 511 17.55 17.45 11.74
CA ALA A 511 17.17 18.73 11.12
C ALA A 511 17.95 19.04 9.84
N GLY A 512 18.95 18.23 9.50
CA GLY A 512 19.75 18.42 8.29
C GLY A 512 21.13 19.02 8.52
N GLU A 513 21.41 19.49 9.74
CA GLU A 513 22.65 20.22 10.07
C GLU A 513 23.83 19.28 10.31
N GLY A 514 25.05 19.73 9.99
CA GLY A 514 26.26 19.00 10.37
C GLY A 514 26.41 18.97 11.90
N VAL A 515 26.87 17.85 12.46
CA VAL A 515 27.08 17.75 13.92
C VAL A 515 28.18 18.71 14.39
N SER A 516 29.21 18.97 13.57
CA SER A 516 30.18 20.04 13.84
C SER A 516 29.54 21.42 13.90
N ASP A 517 28.57 21.70 13.03
CA ASP A 517 27.94 23.02 12.91
C ASP A 517 27.03 23.27 14.11
N MET A 518 26.28 22.24 14.53
CA MET A 518 25.56 22.23 15.80
C MET A 518 26.50 22.49 16.99
N LEU A 519 27.61 21.75 17.10
CA LEU A 519 28.56 21.91 18.21
C LEU A 519 29.19 23.32 18.21
N ARG A 520 29.55 23.82 17.02
CA ARG A 520 30.09 25.17 16.84
C ARG A 520 29.08 26.22 17.30
N ALA A 521 27.81 26.10 16.92
CA ALA A 521 26.76 27.03 17.34
C ALA A 521 26.66 27.09 18.88
N VAL A 522 26.64 25.95 19.56
CA VAL A 522 26.64 25.89 21.03
C VAL A 522 27.90 26.55 21.62
N ILE A 523 29.09 26.21 21.11
CA ILE A 523 30.37 26.80 21.56
C ILE A 523 30.39 28.32 21.38
N VAL A 524 29.89 28.83 20.25
CA VAL A 524 29.77 30.27 19.97
C VAL A 524 28.81 30.94 20.95
N GLY A 525 27.69 30.29 21.29
CA GLY A 525 26.76 30.77 22.31
C GLY A 525 27.42 30.91 23.68
N VAL A 526 28.13 29.86 24.12
CA VAL A 526 28.82 29.84 25.42
C VAL A 526 29.92 30.91 25.49
N ARG A 527 30.79 30.98 24.45
CA ARG A 527 31.89 31.96 24.37
C ARG A 527 31.37 33.39 24.24
N GLY A 528 30.33 33.61 23.43
CA GLY A 528 29.74 34.93 23.22
C GLY A 528 29.19 35.55 24.51
N ALA A 529 28.79 34.70 25.47
CA ALA A 529 28.39 35.11 26.80
C ALA A 529 29.56 35.17 27.81
N GLY A 530 30.82 35.01 27.40
CA GLY A 530 32.00 35.17 28.27
C GLY A 530 32.28 34.01 29.22
N VAL A 531 31.80 32.79 28.89
CA VAL A 531 32.06 31.56 29.65
C VAL A 531 32.92 30.61 28.81
N THR A 532 33.76 29.80 29.45
CA THR A 532 34.67 28.89 28.74
C THR A 532 33.95 27.56 28.41
N PRO A 533 33.78 27.16 27.14
CA PRO A 533 33.26 25.84 26.82
C PRO A 533 34.35 24.77 26.90
N ARG A 534 33.99 23.60 27.42
CA ARG A 534 34.84 22.39 27.39
C ARG A 534 34.04 21.22 26.83
N VAL A 535 34.59 20.51 25.83
CA VAL A 535 33.88 19.41 25.16
C VAL A 535 34.38 18.07 25.70
N VAL A 536 33.44 17.19 26.04
CA VAL A 536 33.73 15.82 26.47
C VAL A 536 32.84 14.84 25.71
N ARG A 537 33.38 13.69 25.33
CA ARG A 537 32.62 12.57 24.79
C ARG A 537 32.26 11.62 25.92
N MET A 538 30.96 11.40 26.09
CA MET A 538 30.48 10.43 27.07
C MET A 538 30.56 9.03 26.47
N ARG A 539 31.10 8.08 27.23
CA ARG A 539 31.20 6.68 26.83
C ARG A 539 30.38 5.74 27.70
N HIS A 540 29.91 6.20 28.86
CA HIS A 540 29.05 5.39 29.75
C HIS A 540 27.56 5.47 29.42
N THR A 541 27.14 6.41 28.57
CA THR A 541 25.72 6.61 28.24
C THR A 541 25.54 7.33 26.91
N ALA A 542 24.42 7.06 26.25
CA ALA A 542 23.92 7.81 25.11
C ALA A 542 22.68 8.66 25.47
N ASP A 543 22.08 8.49 26.66
CA ASP A 543 20.88 9.22 27.06
C ASP A 543 21.18 10.71 27.28
N THR A 544 20.51 11.59 26.53
CA THR A 544 20.76 13.04 26.56
C THR A 544 20.76 13.64 27.97
N SER A 545 19.85 13.18 28.83
CA SER A 545 19.72 13.72 30.19
C SER A 545 20.95 13.37 31.02
N PHE A 546 21.44 12.12 30.91
CA PHE A 546 22.67 11.69 31.56
C PHE A 546 23.92 12.30 30.91
N LEU A 547 23.92 12.55 29.59
CA LEU A 547 24.99 13.34 28.95
C LEU A 547 25.12 14.71 29.62
N GLY A 548 23.99 15.44 29.76
CA GLY A 548 23.96 16.76 30.38
C GLY A 548 24.31 16.73 31.87
N LEU A 549 23.76 15.78 32.64
CA LEU A 549 24.04 15.67 34.08
C LEU A 549 25.48 15.28 34.37
N SER A 550 26.06 14.36 33.59
CA SER A 550 27.47 13.95 33.74
C SER A 550 28.39 15.13 33.41
N ALA A 551 28.09 15.87 32.33
CA ALA A 551 28.80 17.10 31.97
C ALA A 551 28.70 18.14 33.10
N ALA A 552 27.51 18.34 33.66
CA ALA A 552 27.29 19.28 34.76
C ALA A 552 28.07 18.91 36.03
N THR A 553 28.24 17.61 36.32
CA THR A 553 28.95 17.11 37.51
C THR A 553 30.45 17.41 37.45
N ILE A 554 31.05 17.36 36.26
CA ILE A 554 32.47 17.67 36.06
C ILE A 554 32.73 19.13 35.69
N SER A 555 31.70 19.97 35.62
CA SER A 555 31.78 21.39 35.28
C SER A 555 32.06 22.27 36.50
N GLY A 556 33.04 23.18 36.41
CA GLY A 556 33.34 24.18 37.45
C GLY A 556 32.17 25.11 37.82
N SER A 557 31.21 25.33 36.92
CA SER A 557 29.99 26.10 37.20
C SER A 557 28.80 25.26 37.65
N HIS A 558 28.95 23.93 37.69
CA HIS A 558 27.88 22.95 37.86
C HIS A 558 26.81 22.97 36.76
N ILE A 559 27.05 23.65 35.63
CA ILE A 559 26.17 23.64 34.44
C ILE A 559 26.83 22.82 33.33
N GLY A 560 26.03 21.95 32.71
CA GLY A 560 26.47 21.13 31.58
C GLY A 560 25.42 21.08 30.48
N ILE A 561 25.88 20.83 29.26
CA ILE A 561 25.03 20.60 28.09
C ILE A 561 25.20 19.14 27.68
N GLY A 562 24.10 18.45 27.36
CA GLY A 562 24.13 17.14 26.70
C GLY A 562 23.69 17.25 25.25
N LEU A 563 24.45 16.68 24.32
CA LEU A 563 24.14 16.68 22.87
C LEU A 563 24.21 15.26 22.31
N GLN A 564 23.11 14.79 21.74
CA GLN A 564 23.10 13.59 20.89
C GLN A 564 23.36 13.95 19.43
N ALA A 565 23.95 13.04 18.66
CA ALA A 565 24.26 13.30 17.25
C ALA A 565 22.99 13.52 16.40
N LYS A 566 21.87 12.88 16.77
CA LYS A 566 20.57 13.13 16.12
C LYS A 566 20.04 14.55 16.31
N GLY A 567 20.58 15.32 17.27
CA GLY A 567 20.23 16.72 17.52
C GLY A 567 19.48 16.99 18.82
N THR A 568 19.10 15.96 19.59
CA THR A 568 18.47 16.20 20.90
C THR A 568 19.48 16.80 21.86
N ALA A 569 19.07 17.86 22.56
CA ALA A 569 19.95 18.63 23.43
C ALA A 569 19.28 18.96 24.77
N VAL A 570 20.09 19.13 25.81
CA VAL A 570 19.61 19.48 27.15
C VAL A 570 20.61 20.40 27.86
N ILE A 571 20.12 21.34 28.67
CA ILE A 571 20.92 22.05 29.67
C ILE A 571 20.63 21.43 31.04
N HIS A 572 21.66 21.01 31.77
CA HIS A 572 21.53 20.38 33.08
C HIS A 572 22.35 21.09 34.16
N ARG A 573 22.01 20.81 35.42
CA ARG A 573 22.75 21.25 36.61
C ARG A 573 23.13 20.06 37.48
N ALA A 574 24.32 20.10 38.10
CA ALA A 574 24.75 19.11 39.08
C ALA A 574 23.79 19.10 40.29
N GLY A 575 23.57 17.91 40.88
CA GLY A 575 22.69 17.74 42.03
C GLY A 575 21.18 17.76 41.73
N ARG A 576 20.75 18.02 40.49
CA ARG A 576 19.36 17.79 40.07
C ARG A 576 19.14 16.30 39.76
N ARG A 577 17.87 15.88 39.80
CA ARG A 577 17.47 14.52 39.40
C ARG A 577 17.74 14.33 37.89
N PRO A 578 18.10 13.11 37.43
CA PRO A 578 18.52 12.87 36.04
C PRO A 578 17.59 13.38 34.95
N HIS A 579 16.27 13.27 35.12
CA HIS A 579 15.29 13.71 34.12
C HIS A 579 14.68 15.08 34.42
N HIS A 580 15.26 15.83 35.37
CA HIS A 580 14.77 17.16 35.77
C HIS A 580 15.79 18.23 35.38
N ASN A 581 15.94 18.42 34.07
CA ASN A 581 16.86 19.38 33.46
C ASN A 581 16.41 20.85 33.64
N LEU A 582 17.19 21.80 33.10
CA LEU A 582 16.85 23.22 33.07
C LEU A 582 16.09 23.58 31.78
N GLU A 583 16.60 23.13 30.63
CA GLU A 583 15.98 23.30 29.32
C GLU A 583 16.16 22.03 28.47
N LEU A 584 15.15 21.68 27.65
CA LEU A 584 15.12 20.48 26.82
C LEU A 584 14.71 20.79 25.39
N PHE A 585 15.50 20.29 24.45
CA PHE A 585 15.28 20.38 23.01
C PHE A 585 14.99 18.96 22.50
N SER A 586 13.75 18.51 22.70
CA SER A 586 13.33 17.14 22.39
C SER A 586 12.99 16.93 20.90
N ASN A 587 12.64 18.00 20.18
CA ASN A 587 12.25 17.94 18.77
C ASN A 587 13.43 18.20 17.83
N ALA A 588 14.36 17.24 17.80
CA ALA A 588 15.57 17.32 17.00
C ALA A 588 15.35 17.68 15.51
N PRO A 589 14.34 17.14 14.78
CA PRO A 589 14.19 17.41 13.35
C PRO A 589 13.80 18.86 12.98
N ILE A 590 13.47 19.71 13.96
CA ILE A 590 13.13 21.14 13.76
C ILE A 590 14.01 22.07 14.61
N THR A 591 15.07 21.53 15.23
CA THR A 591 15.99 22.33 16.03
C THR A 591 17.06 22.94 15.12
N THR A 592 17.12 24.27 15.03
CA THR A 592 18.00 25.01 14.11
C THR A 592 19.33 25.39 14.77
N LEU A 593 20.31 25.83 13.97
CA LEU A 593 21.57 26.37 14.50
C LEU A 593 21.38 27.60 15.41
N ASP A 594 20.36 28.43 15.18
CA ASP A 594 20.01 29.54 16.09
C ASP A 594 19.55 29.01 17.45
N HIS A 595 18.72 27.97 17.48
CA HIS A 595 18.30 27.31 18.71
C HIS A 595 19.52 26.79 19.49
N TYR A 596 20.47 26.12 18.84
CA TYR A 596 21.70 25.64 19.49
C TYR A 596 22.61 26.78 19.98
N ARG A 597 22.71 27.87 19.21
CA ARG A 597 23.48 29.06 19.62
C ARG A 597 22.88 29.69 20.87
N ARG A 598 21.55 29.86 20.90
CA ARG A 598 20.83 30.39 22.06
C ARG A 598 20.95 29.44 23.26
N LEU A 599 20.89 28.12 23.04
CA LEU A 599 21.11 27.11 24.07
C LEU A 599 22.46 27.30 24.77
N GLY A 600 23.52 27.50 23.98
CA GLY A 600 24.85 27.82 24.52
C GLY A 600 24.88 29.12 25.34
N ALA A 601 24.20 30.17 24.87
CA ALA A 601 24.11 31.44 25.59
C ALA A 601 23.35 31.31 26.92
N ASN A 602 22.22 30.59 26.94
CA ASN A 602 21.45 30.33 28.15
C ASN A 602 22.23 29.48 29.15
N ALA A 603 22.94 28.44 28.70
CA ALA A 603 23.81 27.65 29.57
C ALA A 603 24.89 28.51 30.24
N ALA A 604 25.48 29.45 29.50
CA ALA A 604 26.44 30.40 30.05
C ALA A 604 25.80 31.40 31.03
N ALA A 605 24.57 31.85 30.79
CA ALA A 605 23.82 32.67 31.74
C ALA A 605 23.55 31.91 33.05
N TYR A 606 23.09 30.66 32.98
CA TYR A 606 22.94 29.80 34.15
C TYR A 606 24.26 29.57 34.91
N ALA A 607 25.38 29.44 34.18
CA ALA A 607 26.72 29.28 34.79
C ALA A 607 27.18 30.53 35.57
N LYS A 608 26.59 31.69 35.29
CA LYS A 608 26.81 32.94 36.04
C LYS A 608 25.82 33.15 37.19
N GLY A 609 24.84 32.26 37.34
CA GLY A 609 23.74 32.42 38.29
C GLY A 609 22.63 33.36 37.81
N GLU A 610 22.54 33.61 36.51
CA GLU A 610 21.45 34.39 35.89
C GLU A 610 20.24 33.49 35.61
N GLU A 611 19.07 34.12 35.38
CA GLU A 611 17.82 33.47 35.01
C GLU A 611 17.42 33.88 33.57
N PRO A 612 17.96 33.23 32.53
CA PRO A 612 17.60 33.51 31.15
C PRO A 612 16.17 33.02 30.83
N GLU A 613 15.55 33.66 29.84
CA GLU A 613 14.29 33.17 29.26
C GLU A 613 14.53 31.82 28.54
N PRO A 614 13.84 30.74 28.93
CA PRO A 614 14.00 29.44 28.29
C PRO A 614 13.66 29.46 26.80
N ILE A 615 14.37 28.66 26.02
CA ILE A 615 14.16 28.58 24.58
C ILE A 615 13.11 27.53 24.27
N VAL A 616 12.09 27.94 23.53
CA VAL A 616 11.03 27.06 23.04
C VAL A 616 11.30 26.76 21.56
N VAL A 617 11.32 25.47 21.20
CA VAL A 617 11.32 25.01 19.81
C VAL A 617 9.86 24.79 19.38
N PRO A 618 9.28 25.68 18.54
CA PRO A 618 7.86 25.63 18.23
C PRO A 618 7.53 24.48 17.27
N THR A 619 6.46 23.73 17.57
CA THR A 619 5.88 22.69 16.70
C THR A 619 4.53 23.15 16.16
N ARG A 620 4.17 22.81 14.92
CA ARG A 620 2.87 23.17 14.30
C ARG A 620 1.90 21.99 14.19
N GLY A 621 2.12 20.94 14.98
CA GLY A 621 1.28 19.73 14.98
C GLY A 621 1.72 18.66 13.99
N GLU A 622 2.94 18.76 13.46
CA GLU A 622 3.53 17.71 12.63
C GLU A 622 3.64 16.40 13.43
N ALA A 623 3.28 15.28 12.81
CA ALA A 623 3.44 13.95 13.40
C ALA A 623 4.92 13.50 13.39
N MET A 624 5.77 14.19 14.14
CA MET A 624 7.22 13.96 14.18
C MET A 624 7.57 12.53 14.59
N GLY A 625 6.78 11.94 15.49
CA GLY A 625 6.94 10.55 15.89
C GLY A 625 6.78 9.60 14.71
N ALA A 626 5.72 9.77 13.91
CA ALA A 626 5.47 8.94 12.73
C ALA A 626 6.57 9.10 11.67
N ARG A 627 7.10 10.31 11.47
CA ARG A 627 8.11 10.60 10.44
C ARG A 627 9.52 10.15 10.82
N TYR A 628 9.91 10.26 12.10
CA TYR A 628 11.32 10.16 12.49
C TYR A 628 11.61 9.11 13.55
N HIS A 629 10.62 8.56 14.30
CA HIS A 629 10.97 7.67 15.43
C HIS A 629 11.69 6.39 15.02
N ALA A 630 11.41 5.85 13.83
CA ALA A 630 12.15 4.70 13.31
C ALA A 630 13.64 5.03 13.15
N GLU A 631 13.96 6.15 12.47
CA GLU A 631 15.34 6.63 12.32
C GLU A 631 15.97 7.01 13.67
N VAL A 632 15.23 7.69 14.55
CA VAL A 632 15.67 8.06 15.91
C VAL A 632 16.07 6.82 16.71
N ALA A 633 15.26 5.76 16.67
CA ALA A 633 15.54 4.52 17.39
C ALA A 633 16.81 3.84 16.87
N LEU A 634 16.99 3.79 15.55
CA LEU A 634 18.18 3.23 14.91
C LEU A 634 19.45 4.06 15.23
N ILE A 635 19.37 5.38 15.13
CA ILE A 635 20.47 6.27 15.52
C ILE A 635 20.83 6.07 17.00
N TYR A 636 19.83 6.01 17.87
CA TYR A 636 20.06 5.81 19.31
C TYR A 636 20.67 4.44 19.59
N ALA A 637 20.24 3.38 18.91
CA ALA A 637 20.84 2.05 19.02
C ALA A 637 22.33 2.04 18.62
N ILE A 638 22.69 2.74 17.54
CA ILE A 638 24.09 2.94 17.10
C ILE A 638 24.90 3.66 18.20
N GLU A 639 24.34 4.70 18.83
CA GLU A 639 25.01 5.39 19.94
C GLU A 639 25.19 4.49 21.17
N VAL A 640 24.16 3.73 21.54
CA VAL A 640 24.18 2.80 22.68
C VAL A 640 25.19 1.67 22.47
N ALA A 641 25.35 1.17 21.24
CA ALA A 641 26.32 0.13 20.92
C ALA A 641 27.78 0.55 21.14
N LEU A 642 28.06 1.87 21.20
CA LEU A 642 29.39 2.41 21.50
C LEU A 642 29.59 2.74 22.98
N CYS A 643 28.56 2.55 23.82
CA CYS A 643 28.68 2.73 25.26
C CYS A 643 29.43 1.56 25.91
N ALA A 644 30.15 1.85 26.99
CA ALA A 644 30.78 0.86 27.86
C ALA A 644 30.49 1.19 29.33
N GLU A 645 30.02 0.20 30.08
CA GLU A 645 29.67 0.36 31.49
C GLU A 645 30.88 0.84 32.31
N GLY A 646 30.66 1.88 33.14
CA GLY A 646 31.72 2.46 33.97
C GLY A 646 32.80 3.24 33.22
N ALA A 647 32.69 3.42 31.90
CA ALA A 647 33.68 4.19 31.14
C ALA A 647 33.67 5.67 31.54
N GLU A 648 34.85 6.23 31.79
CA GLU A 648 34.97 7.65 32.12
C GLU A 648 34.73 8.54 30.88
N PRO A 649 34.18 9.76 31.05
CA PRO A 649 34.12 10.73 29.97
C PRO A 649 35.51 11.05 29.42
N GLU A 650 35.62 11.22 28.11
CA GLU A 650 36.89 11.53 27.43
C GLU A 650 36.89 13.00 26.99
N GLU A 651 37.93 13.75 27.30
CA GLU A 651 38.05 15.14 26.90
C GLU A 651 38.42 15.25 25.41
N ILE A 652 37.71 16.11 24.67
CA ILE A 652 37.85 16.24 23.22
C ILE A 652 38.26 17.67 22.86
N ALA A 653 39.43 17.81 22.23
CA ALA A 653 39.76 19.03 21.50
C ALA A 653 39.04 19.03 20.15
N VAL A 654 38.37 20.13 19.83
CA VAL A 654 37.66 20.32 18.55
C VAL A 654 38.30 21.45 17.78
N ASP A 655 38.93 21.10 16.66
CA ASP A 655 39.58 22.05 15.76
C ASP A 655 38.69 22.30 14.56
N PHE A 656 38.09 23.48 14.50
CA PHE A 656 37.20 23.91 13.42
C PHE A 656 38.02 24.49 12.26
N THR A 657 38.03 23.82 11.12
CA THR A 657 38.93 24.11 9.99
C THR A 657 38.33 25.05 8.94
N GLU A 658 37.00 25.19 8.89
CA GLU A 658 36.32 26.19 8.06
C GLU A 658 35.82 27.38 8.91
N PRO A 659 35.88 28.63 8.38
CA PRO A 659 35.29 29.79 9.03
C PRO A 659 33.77 29.64 9.17
N ALA A 660 33.22 30.27 10.21
CA ALA A 660 31.81 30.16 10.59
C ALA A 660 30.85 30.77 9.57
#